data_AF-A0A849U717-F1
#
_entry.id   AF-A0A849U717-F1
#
_cell.length_a   1.000
_cell.length_b   1.000
_cell.length_c   1.000
_cell.angle_alpha   90.00
_cell.angle_beta   90.00
_cell.angle_gamma   90.00
#
_symmetry.space_group_name_H-M   'P 1'
#
loop_
_entity.id
_entity.type
_entity.pdbx_description
1 polymer ?
#
loop_
_entity_poly.entity_id
_entity_poly.type
_entity_poly.pdbx_seq_one_letter_code
_entity_poly.pdbx_strand_id
1 'polypeptide(L)'
;MKKLITIPLSLAALSGLVYVMTPQQEAPFTGHGNPDTLSSVYDRWKASYESRGGAEVLRIGLAYSKALSHELTGATGQAALNLFDGQFQVAVNGLSPQDNYDVWLLDNHTEKAEGKMVRIGALSAIGEQRVLNTKLDRDQLASFTMDAIAVAKAGDTPEKGGILFGSPDLLKRIYYNDRFFPVASIGAASGIQTSQATVPFEFLLPKVAQAAKVVSGRAASSTPEQFATLIAEGERLFTTETFGGNGRTCSTCHRPDNNHTIDPVYIANLPQNDPLFVAENKPELDGLENSKLLRQFALFVANVDGFNNPPVLRSSSHLLGIANTLTFEKLINPGQNPLDSFKKFSGGEFDQDTTYVNAHITNGIEPHAIGWSGDGAPDGGTLRDFAKGAIKQHLPKTLARAEGADFILPTEDQLDALEAYMLSLGRSSEIDLTKMSFKSPVVQKGFTLFNVKNNVGQTTDPVSGLVSGGTPILGISANCNGCHSNAGAISSSTGGNPTRDTGVERMRDQLHRVADPTIAYDGGFGQTLQSDCGPNFDQTCYSDGSTVPASPKTPVGLRPAGHQGLNRFNTPSLIEAADTGPFFHNNSVTTLEEAVAFYNTDAFNNSPGAFTSKGLNRQVKLDSSQVIAVALFLRSINVLENIRSSNQLDQEAIGLSGNNSKETIKLALADTTDAIEVLQQAVINPYPEALKKLQQALEYENSAVRGFSFAKQRQKLLQKAVAKKNEARDLIVTVAP
;
A
#
# COMPACT_ATOMS: atom_id res chain seq x y z
N MET A 1 16.09 -63.61 66.88
CA MET A 1 15.78 -62.17 67.08
C MET A 1 16.87 -61.35 66.43
N LYS A 2 16.46 -60.33 65.66
CA LYS A 2 17.21 -59.14 65.20
C LYS A 2 18.72 -59.28 65.02
N LYS A 3 19.20 -59.18 63.77
CA LYS A 3 20.56 -58.69 63.51
C LYS A 3 20.49 -57.31 62.88
N LEU A 4 20.94 -56.33 63.67
CA LEU A 4 21.33 -55.01 63.21
C LEU A 4 22.47 -55.14 62.21
N ILE A 5 22.38 -54.38 61.13
CA ILE A 5 23.54 -53.96 60.33
C ILE A 5 23.45 -52.44 60.19
N THR A 6 24.41 -51.75 60.78
CA THR A 6 24.69 -50.32 60.59
C THR A 6 25.65 -50.14 59.43
N ILE A 7 25.33 -49.24 58.50
CA ILE A 7 26.22 -48.78 57.41
C ILE A 7 26.47 -47.28 57.61
N PRO A 8 27.73 -46.81 57.55
CA PRO A 8 28.05 -45.42 57.31
C PRO A 8 28.66 -45.18 55.91
N LEU A 9 28.50 -43.93 55.46
CA LEU A 9 29.24 -43.18 54.42
C LEU A 9 29.15 -43.64 52.96
N SER A 10 28.41 -42.87 52.15
CA SER A 10 28.91 -41.99 51.06
C SER A 10 27.97 -41.97 49.86
N LEU A 11 27.11 -40.94 49.78
CA LEU A 11 26.36 -40.59 48.58
C LEU A 11 26.70 -39.14 48.24
N ALA A 12 27.68 -38.95 47.35
CA ALA A 12 28.05 -37.67 46.78
C ALA A 12 27.70 -37.67 45.29
N ALA A 13 27.02 -36.60 44.88
CA ALA A 13 26.85 -36.11 43.50
C ALA A 13 26.09 -37.00 42.49
N LEU A 14 24.76 -36.85 42.49
CA LEU A 14 23.92 -37.09 41.30
C LEU A 14 22.86 -35.98 41.23
N SER A 15 23.34 -34.75 41.03
CA SER A 15 22.53 -33.57 40.71
C SER A 15 23.16 -32.91 39.50
N GLY A 16 22.79 -33.38 38.30
CA GLY A 16 23.24 -32.82 37.04
C GLY A 16 22.57 -33.50 35.87
N LEU A 17 21.94 -32.70 35.01
CA LEU A 17 21.29 -33.05 33.74
C LEU A 17 19.89 -33.69 33.82
N VAL A 18 18.91 -32.87 34.17
CA VAL A 18 17.69 -32.80 33.33
C VAL A 18 17.62 -31.37 32.81
N TYR A 19 18.39 -31.10 31.74
CA TYR A 19 18.14 -29.95 30.90
C TYR A 19 16.85 -30.29 30.16
N VAL A 20 15.72 -29.77 30.64
CA VAL A 20 14.48 -29.78 29.86
C VAL A 20 14.80 -28.97 28.61
N MET A 21 15.03 -29.66 27.49
CA MET A 21 15.00 -29.05 26.17
C MET A 21 13.57 -28.58 25.96
N THR A 22 13.25 -27.36 26.42
CA THR A 22 12.12 -26.62 25.88
C THR A 22 12.36 -26.55 24.37
N PRO A 23 11.48 -27.11 23.53
CA PRO A 23 11.61 -26.96 22.08
C PRO A 23 11.72 -25.47 21.79
N GLN A 24 12.77 -25.07 21.07
CA GLN A 24 12.87 -23.70 20.58
C GLN A 24 11.63 -23.46 19.72
N GLN A 25 10.82 -22.47 20.09
CA GLN A 25 9.61 -22.13 19.36
C GLN A 25 10.02 -21.74 17.92
N GLU A 26 9.48 -22.47 16.95
CA GLU A 26 9.78 -22.23 15.54
C GLU A 26 9.28 -20.85 15.14
N ALA A 27 10.07 -20.12 14.34
CA ALA A 27 9.64 -18.82 13.83
C ALA A 27 8.37 -18.99 12.96
N PRO A 28 7.40 -18.06 13.05
CA PRO A 28 6.19 -18.14 12.25
C PRO A 28 6.53 -17.92 10.76
N PHE A 29 5.77 -18.52 9.85
CA PHE A 29 5.94 -18.32 8.42
C PHE A 29 5.31 -17.00 8.00
N THR A 30 6.09 -16.05 7.50
CA THR A 30 5.63 -14.71 7.14
C THR A 30 5.53 -14.48 5.63
N GLY A 31 5.84 -15.50 4.81
CA GLY A 31 5.92 -15.34 3.36
C GLY A 31 6.94 -14.26 2.99
N HIS A 32 6.53 -13.28 2.19
CA HIS A 32 7.33 -12.09 1.86
C HIS A 32 7.34 -11.00 2.95
N GLY A 33 6.52 -11.14 4.00
CA GLY A 33 6.41 -10.13 5.04
C GLY A 33 7.63 -10.09 5.95
N ASN A 34 8.10 -8.89 6.28
CA ASN A 34 9.26 -8.68 7.14
C ASN A 34 8.92 -7.89 8.42
N PRO A 35 9.11 -8.47 9.62
CA PRO A 35 8.92 -7.76 10.89
C PRO A 35 9.76 -6.49 11.04
N ASP A 36 10.99 -6.47 10.53
CA ASP A 36 11.87 -5.29 10.58
C ASP A 36 11.34 -4.17 9.68
N THR A 37 10.73 -4.53 8.55
CA THR A 37 10.04 -3.57 7.66
C THR A 37 8.86 -2.94 8.38
N LEU A 38 7.98 -3.74 8.99
CA LEU A 38 6.83 -3.24 9.74
C LEU A 38 7.26 -2.37 10.93
N SER A 39 8.30 -2.78 11.67
CA SER A 39 8.86 -1.99 12.77
C SER A 39 9.34 -0.62 12.28
N SER A 40 10.08 -0.59 11.17
CA SER A 40 10.59 0.65 10.60
C SER A 40 9.46 1.58 10.12
N VAL A 41 8.40 1.01 9.54
CA VAL A 41 7.20 1.75 9.12
C VAL A 41 6.50 2.35 10.35
N TYR A 42 6.29 1.55 11.39
CA TYR A 42 5.66 1.99 12.63
C TYR A 42 6.45 3.11 13.32
N ASP A 43 7.77 2.99 13.44
CA ASP A 43 8.61 4.00 14.08
C ASP A 43 8.54 5.36 13.35
N ARG A 44 8.60 5.34 12.02
CA ARG A 44 8.45 6.57 11.21
C ARG A 44 7.06 7.19 11.35
N TRP A 45 6.02 6.36 11.30
CA TRP A 45 4.64 6.80 11.45
C TRP A 45 4.41 7.40 12.85
N LYS A 46 4.90 6.75 13.90
CA LYS A 46 4.73 7.15 15.30
C LYS A 46 5.30 8.55 15.56
N ALA A 47 6.53 8.81 15.09
CA ALA A 47 7.17 10.11 15.22
C ALA A 47 6.31 11.24 14.59
N SER A 48 5.75 10.99 13.41
CA SER A 48 4.84 11.94 12.74
C SER A 48 3.50 12.08 13.47
N TYR A 49 2.94 10.97 13.97
CA TYR A 49 1.66 10.96 14.68
C TYR A 49 1.71 11.75 16.00
N GLU A 50 2.76 11.53 16.80
CA GLU A 50 2.96 12.24 18.07
C GLU A 50 3.17 13.75 17.87
N SER A 51 3.94 14.13 16.84
CA SER A 51 4.20 15.54 16.53
C SER A 51 2.94 16.37 16.22
N ARG A 52 1.84 15.70 15.86
CA ARG A 52 0.54 16.30 15.53
C ARG A 52 -0.49 16.21 16.66
N GLY A 53 -0.07 15.87 17.88
CA GLY A 53 -0.97 15.75 19.03
C GLY A 53 -1.80 14.47 19.05
N GLY A 54 -1.41 13.45 18.27
CA GLY A 54 -2.08 12.15 18.22
C GLY A 54 -2.03 11.38 19.54
N ALA A 55 -1.24 11.80 20.52
CA ALA A 55 -1.23 11.22 21.86
C ALA A 55 -2.47 11.56 22.71
N GLU A 56 -3.11 12.70 22.44
CA GLU A 56 -4.20 13.23 23.28
C GLU A 56 -5.56 13.04 22.63
N VAL A 57 -5.62 13.28 21.33
CA VAL A 57 -6.87 13.29 20.58
C VAL A 57 -6.79 12.26 19.46
N LEU A 58 -7.55 11.18 19.61
CA LEU A 58 -7.77 10.22 18.53
C LEU A 58 -8.63 10.89 17.47
N ARG A 59 -8.16 10.87 16.23
CA ARG A 59 -8.93 11.31 15.08
C ARG A 59 -9.25 10.10 14.21
N ILE A 60 -10.38 10.13 13.53
CA ILE A 60 -10.81 9.13 12.55
C ILE A 60 -11.45 9.87 11.38
N GLY A 61 -11.00 9.60 10.16
CA GLY A 61 -11.68 10.09 8.95
C GLY A 61 -12.91 9.25 8.65
N LEU A 62 -13.95 9.88 8.11
CA LEU A 62 -15.24 9.30 7.74
C LEU A 62 -15.46 9.57 6.25
N ALA A 63 -15.69 8.52 5.48
CA ALA A 63 -15.95 8.62 4.05
C ALA A 63 -16.94 7.55 3.60
N TYR A 64 -17.34 7.63 2.33
CA TYR A 64 -18.10 6.57 1.68
C TYR A 64 -17.36 5.23 1.79
N SER A 65 -18.12 4.19 2.12
CA SER A 65 -17.67 2.81 2.18
C SER A 65 -18.14 2.04 0.94
N LYS A 66 -17.21 1.45 0.19
CA LYS A 66 -17.59 0.52 -0.89
C LYS A 66 -18.33 -0.70 -0.32
N ALA A 67 -17.99 -1.12 0.90
CA ALA A 67 -18.53 -2.29 1.55
C ALA A 67 -19.88 -2.04 2.26
N LEU A 68 -19.94 -0.99 3.08
CA LEU A 68 -20.93 -0.79 4.13
C LEU A 68 -21.96 0.31 3.82
N SER A 69 -21.66 1.27 2.94
CA SER A 69 -22.57 2.37 2.65
C SER A 69 -23.73 1.90 1.78
N HIS A 70 -24.95 2.29 2.19
CA HIS A 70 -26.19 1.99 1.45
C HIS A 70 -26.46 2.97 0.31
N GLU A 71 -25.90 4.18 0.44
CA GLU A 71 -26.04 5.24 -0.56
C GLU A 71 -24.66 5.76 -0.93
N LEU A 72 -24.45 5.89 -2.23
CA LEU A 72 -23.26 6.48 -2.79
C LEU A 72 -23.25 7.98 -2.49
N THR A 73 -22.13 8.50 -1.98
CA THR A 73 -22.00 9.92 -1.65
C THR A 73 -20.57 10.41 -1.80
N GLY A 74 -20.41 11.68 -2.16
CA GLY A 74 -19.14 12.41 -2.07
C GLY A 74 -18.90 13.07 -0.71
N ALA A 75 -19.78 12.82 0.27
CA ALA A 75 -19.65 13.37 1.60
C ALA A 75 -18.45 12.78 2.35
N THR A 76 -17.82 13.64 3.15
CA THR A 76 -16.62 13.32 3.93
C THR A 76 -16.69 14.04 5.26
N GLY A 77 -16.12 13.46 6.31
CA GLY A 77 -16.17 14.06 7.63
C GLY A 77 -15.24 13.37 8.61
N GLN A 78 -15.17 13.86 9.84
CA GLN A 78 -14.26 13.38 10.89
C GLN A 78 -15.00 13.06 12.14
N ALA A 79 -14.39 12.19 12.93
CA ALA A 79 -14.54 12.20 14.37
C ALA A 79 -13.22 12.52 15.08
N ALA A 80 -13.29 13.24 16.19
CA ALA A 80 -12.20 13.51 17.10
C ALA A 80 -12.65 13.21 18.54
N LEU A 81 -11.89 12.37 19.25
CA LEU A 81 -12.10 11.98 20.64
C LEU A 81 -10.89 12.40 21.47
N ASN A 82 -11.07 13.33 22.40
CA ASN A 82 -10.07 13.59 23.44
C ASN A 82 -10.14 12.48 24.49
N LEU A 83 -9.03 11.77 24.67
CA LEU A 83 -8.97 10.58 25.52
C LEU A 83 -8.95 10.90 27.02
N PHE A 84 -8.63 12.14 27.38
CA PHE A 84 -8.51 12.57 28.78
C PHE A 84 -9.83 13.06 29.36
N ASP A 85 -10.61 13.82 28.57
CA ASP A 85 -11.86 14.41 29.05
C ASP A 85 -13.12 13.82 28.39
N GLY A 86 -12.97 13.01 27.34
CA GLY A 86 -14.10 12.40 26.61
C GLY A 86 -14.82 13.36 25.67
N GLN A 87 -14.24 14.52 25.37
CA GLN A 87 -14.80 15.42 24.37
C GLN A 87 -14.80 14.74 23.00
N PHE A 88 -15.98 14.64 22.39
CA PHE A 88 -16.20 13.98 21.12
C PHE A 88 -16.84 14.93 20.12
N GLN A 89 -16.19 15.08 18.98
CA GLN A 89 -16.59 16.00 17.93
C GLN A 89 -16.70 15.25 16.60
N VAL A 90 -17.79 15.43 15.88
CA VAL A 90 -17.95 14.96 14.50
C VAL A 90 -18.29 16.14 13.59
N ALA A 91 -17.67 16.20 12.42
CA ALA A 91 -17.92 17.26 11.45
C ALA A 91 -17.87 16.71 10.02
N VAL A 92 -18.94 16.92 9.26
CA VAL A 92 -19.15 16.29 7.94
C VAL A 92 -19.59 17.33 6.90
N ASN A 93 -19.00 17.29 5.72
CA ASN A 93 -19.35 18.11 4.56
C ASN A 93 -20.00 17.25 3.48
N GLY A 94 -20.82 17.85 2.61
CA GLY A 94 -21.38 17.19 1.42
C GLY A 94 -22.59 16.27 1.67
N LEU A 95 -23.08 16.15 2.91
CA LEU A 95 -24.35 15.47 3.19
C LEU A 95 -25.55 16.29 2.70
N SER A 96 -26.62 15.60 2.31
CA SER A 96 -27.86 16.23 1.85
C SER A 96 -28.40 17.23 2.89
N PRO A 97 -28.80 18.44 2.49
CA PRO A 97 -29.45 19.39 3.39
C PRO A 97 -30.86 18.94 3.81
N GLN A 98 -31.49 18.04 3.05
CA GLN A 98 -32.88 17.62 3.23
C GLN A 98 -33.05 16.52 4.29
N ASP A 99 -31.99 15.76 4.54
CA ASP A 99 -32.00 14.64 5.48
C ASP A 99 -31.40 15.04 6.84
N ASN A 100 -31.77 14.28 7.86
CA ASN A 100 -31.14 14.33 9.18
C ASN A 100 -30.24 13.10 9.36
N TYR A 101 -29.22 13.22 10.20
CA TYR A 101 -28.21 12.19 10.36
C TYR A 101 -27.82 12.00 11.82
N ASP A 102 -27.52 10.75 12.18
CA ASP A 102 -27.06 10.35 13.49
C ASP A 102 -25.65 9.77 13.43
N VAL A 103 -24.86 10.06 14.47
CA VAL A 103 -23.51 9.52 14.69
C VAL A 103 -23.59 8.30 15.60
N TRP A 104 -22.86 7.25 15.22
CA TRP A 104 -22.80 5.98 15.91
C TRP A 104 -21.35 5.56 16.18
N LEU A 105 -21.09 4.99 17.35
CA LEU A 105 -19.90 4.18 17.58
C LEU A 105 -20.24 2.72 17.34
N LEU A 106 -19.30 1.98 16.75
CA LEU A 106 -19.43 0.56 16.43
C LEU A 106 -18.38 -0.25 17.19
N ASP A 107 -18.82 -1.32 17.83
CA ASP A 107 -18.00 -2.38 18.41
C ASP A 107 -18.20 -3.61 17.53
N ASN A 108 -17.19 -3.92 16.72
CA ASN A 108 -17.23 -5.01 15.75
C ASN A 108 -16.62 -6.30 16.32
N HIS A 109 -16.07 -6.27 17.54
CA HIS A 109 -15.57 -7.46 18.24
C HIS A 109 -16.67 -8.21 18.98
N THR A 110 -17.74 -7.53 19.40
CA THR A 110 -18.85 -8.21 20.08
C THR A 110 -19.74 -9.01 19.11
N GLU A 111 -19.88 -10.31 19.37
CA GLU A 111 -20.86 -11.15 18.67
C GLU A 111 -22.30 -10.90 19.14
N LYS A 112 -22.51 -10.16 20.24
CA LYS A 112 -23.84 -9.83 20.75
C LYS A 112 -24.39 -8.61 20.02
N ALA A 113 -25.58 -8.75 19.45
CA ALA A 113 -26.29 -7.64 18.81
C ALA A 113 -26.58 -6.48 19.78
N GLU A 114 -26.82 -6.79 21.06
CA GLU A 114 -26.96 -5.79 22.12
C GLU A 114 -25.58 -5.23 22.50
N GLY A 115 -25.41 -3.91 22.34
CA GLY A 115 -24.14 -3.22 22.63
C GLY A 115 -23.17 -3.10 21.45
N LYS A 116 -23.46 -3.73 20.30
CA LYS A 116 -22.64 -3.64 19.06
C LYS A 116 -22.56 -2.23 18.47
N MET A 117 -23.60 -1.42 18.71
CA MET A 117 -23.69 -0.07 18.15
C MET A 117 -24.33 0.86 19.18
N VAL A 118 -23.72 2.02 19.39
CA VAL A 118 -24.25 3.05 20.31
C VAL A 118 -24.45 4.35 19.56
N ARG A 119 -25.69 4.84 19.56
CA ARG A 119 -26.03 6.17 19.02
C ARG A 119 -25.52 7.25 19.96
N ILE A 120 -24.65 8.11 19.46
CA ILE A 120 -24.06 9.20 20.24
C ILE A 120 -24.89 10.46 20.16
N GLY A 121 -25.43 10.79 18.98
CA GLY A 121 -26.25 11.99 18.82
C GLY A 121 -26.51 12.37 17.37
N ALA A 122 -27.41 13.32 17.19
CA ALA A 122 -27.75 13.87 15.87
C ALA A 122 -26.74 14.94 15.44
N LEU A 123 -26.43 14.97 14.16
CA LEU A 123 -25.67 16.07 13.56
C LEU A 123 -26.56 17.32 13.41
N SER A 124 -26.05 18.47 13.85
CA SER A 124 -26.67 19.78 13.69
C SER A 124 -26.09 20.53 12.49
N ALA A 125 -26.89 21.32 11.78
CA ALA A 125 -26.41 22.15 10.68
C ALA A 125 -25.68 23.40 11.20
N ILE A 126 -24.45 23.63 10.73
CA ILE A 126 -23.69 24.86 10.93
C ILE A 126 -23.12 25.29 9.57
N GLY A 127 -23.79 26.25 8.91
CA GLY A 127 -23.48 26.61 7.53
C GLY A 127 -23.73 25.41 6.60
N GLU A 128 -22.73 25.05 5.77
CA GLU A 128 -22.77 23.88 4.89
C GLU A 128 -22.33 22.57 5.58
N GLN A 129 -21.85 22.67 6.82
CA GLN A 129 -21.33 21.53 7.58
C GLN A 129 -22.39 20.94 8.52
N ARG A 130 -22.32 19.62 8.71
CA ARG A 130 -23.09 18.87 9.70
C ARG A 130 -22.17 18.52 10.88
N VAL A 131 -22.49 18.97 12.08
CA VAL A 131 -21.60 18.92 13.24
C VAL A 131 -22.28 18.33 14.47
N LEU A 132 -21.56 17.51 15.22
CA LEU A 132 -21.89 17.07 16.58
C LEU A 132 -20.72 17.44 17.50
N ASN A 133 -21.02 18.05 18.64
CA ASN A 133 -20.03 18.29 19.71
C ASN A 133 -20.68 17.86 21.02
N THR A 134 -20.10 16.87 21.68
CA THR A 134 -20.65 16.27 22.89
C THR A 134 -19.53 15.76 23.80
N LYS A 135 -19.91 15.28 24.98
CA LYS A 135 -19.02 14.59 25.91
C LYS A 135 -19.51 13.17 26.08
N LEU A 136 -18.63 12.19 25.88
CA LEU A 136 -19.00 10.79 26.06
C LEU A 136 -19.23 10.47 27.53
N ASP A 137 -20.26 9.66 27.81
CA ASP A 137 -20.51 9.10 29.13
C ASP A 137 -19.65 7.85 29.31
N ARG A 138 -18.69 7.95 30.24
CA ARG A 138 -17.74 6.86 30.53
C ARG A 138 -18.44 5.63 31.08
N ASP A 139 -19.42 5.79 31.96
CA ASP A 139 -20.06 4.68 32.65
C ASP A 139 -21.01 3.94 31.70
N GLN A 140 -21.64 4.67 30.78
CA GLN A 140 -22.46 4.07 29.72
C GLN A 140 -21.62 3.22 28.74
N LEU A 141 -20.37 3.61 28.50
CA LEU A 141 -19.50 2.95 27.53
C LEU A 141 -18.50 1.96 28.16
N ALA A 142 -18.51 1.76 29.47
CA ALA A 142 -17.44 1.04 30.18
C ALA A 142 -17.13 -0.39 29.68
N SER A 143 -18.06 -1.03 28.94
CA SER A 143 -17.89 -2.35 28.31
C SER A 143 -17.82 -2.31 26.77
N PHE A 144 -17.62 -1.13 26.18
CA PHE A 144 -17.62 -0.90 24.74
C PHE A 144 -16.20 -0.70 24.22
N THR A 145 -15.85 -1.34 23.11
CA THR A 145 -14.61 -1.09 22.37
C THR A 145 -14.96 -0.44 21.03
N MET A 146 -14.43 0.75 20.76
CA MET A 146 -14.72 1.50 19.54
C MET A 146 -13.80 1.04 18.41
N ASP A 147 -14.35 0.25 17.50
CA ASP A 147 -13.65 -0.21 16.30
C ASP A 147 -13.85 0.72 15.11
N ALA A 148 -15.04 1.30 15.02
CA ALA A 148 -15.40 2.17 13.93
C ALA A 148 -16.43 3.21 14.36
N ILE A 149 -16.59 4.21 13.50
CA ILE A 149 -17.57 5.28 13.63
C ILE A 149 -18.39 5.29 12.35
N ALA A 150 -19.70 5.46 12.48
CA ALA A 150 -20.60 5.59 11.35
C ALA A 150 -21.49 6.82 11.45
N VAL A 151 -21.87 7.33 10.28
CA VAL A 151 -22.95 8.31 10.12
C VAL A 151 -24.05 7.63 9.32
N ALA A 152 -25.27 7.60 9.87
CA ALA A 152 -26.45 7.02 9.23
C ALA A 152 -27.57 8.05 9.13
N LYS A 153 -28.54 7.84 8.24
CA LYS A 153 -29.77 8.66 8.23
C LYS A 153 -30.49 8.53 9.58
N ALA A 154 -31.03 9.63 10.08
CA ALA A 154 -31.70 9.65 11.37
C ALA A 154 -32.90 8.69 11.38
N GLY A 155 -32.98 7.85 12.40
CA GLY A 155 -33.98 6.79 12.51
C GLY A 155 -33.56 5.43 11.93
N ASP A 156 -32.47 5.38 11.15
CA ASP A 156 -31.85 4.13 10.71
C ASP A 156 -30.69 3.73 11.62
N THR A 157 -30.33 2.43 11.55
CA THR A 157 -29.06 1.93 12.10
C THR A 157 -27.98 1.97 11.01
N PRO A 158 -26.68 1.98 11.39
CA PRO A 158 -25.58 1.85 10.44
C PRO A 158 -25.74 0.64 9.48
N GLU A 159 -26.25 -0.48 9.98
CA GLU A 159 -26.52 -1.69 9.17
C GLU A 159 -27.61 -1.50 8.10
N LYS A 160 -28.56 -0.56 8.29
CA LYS A 160 -29.70 -0.35 7.38
C LYS A 160 -29.58 0.90 6.51
N GLY A 161 -28.92 1.94 7.02
CA GLY A 161 -28.89 3.26 6.41
C GLY A 161 -27.58 4.00 6.66
N GLY A 162 -26.48 3.26 6.91
CA GLY A 162 -25.14 3.81 7.00
C GLY A 162 -24.71 4.50 5.72
N ILE A 163 -24.13 5.69 5.86
CA ILE A 163 -23.72 6.58 4.77
C ILE A 163 -22.20 6.77 4.77
N LEU A 164 -21.61 7.08 5.93
CA LEU A 164 -20.17 7.26 6.09
C LEU A 164 -19.64 6.35 7.18
N PHE A 165 -18.42 5.85 6.98
CA PHE A 165 -17.74 4.96 7.91
C PHE A 165 -16.27 5.37 8.04
N GLY A 166 -15.68 5.05 9.20
CA GLY A 166 -14.27 5.29 9.51
C GLY A 166 -13.76 4.37 10.61
N SER A 167 -12.53 3.88 10.48
CA SER A 167 -11.87 3.05 11.50
C SER A 167 -10.42 3.48 11.77
N PRO A 168 -9.86 3.24 12.96
CA PRO A 168 -8.42 3.35 13.17
C PRO A 168 -7.66 2.28 12.38
N ASP A 169 -6.62 2.70 11.64
CA ASP A 169 -5.65 1.81 11.01
C ASP A 169 -4.82 1.02 12.03
N LEU A 170 -4.09 0.00 11.57
CA LEU A 170 -3.22 -0.84 12.37
C LEU A 170 -2.18 -0.04 13.15
N LEU A 171 -1.55 0.97 12.55
CA LEU A 171 -0.46 1.71 13.20
C LEU A 171 -0.99 2.50 14.42
N LYS A 172 -2.21 3.06 14.33
CA LYS A 172 -2.92 3.61 15.49
C LYS A 172 -3.22 2.55 16.53
N ARG A 173 -3.72 1.37 16.14
CA ARG A 173 -4.04 0.27 17.05
C ARG A 173 -2.81 -0.26 17.80
N ILE A 174 -1.68 -0.45 17.10
CA ILE A 174 -0.38 -0.79 17.70
C ILE A 174 0.06 0.31 18.68
N TYR A 175 -0.03 1.57 18.28
CA TYR A 175 0.39 2.69 19.12
C TYR A 175 -0.37 2.77 20.43
N TYR A 176 -1.69 2.67 20.40
CA TYR A 176 -2.50 2.71 21.63
C TYR A 176 -2.43 1.41 22.43
N ASN A 177 -2.02 0.31 21.82
CA ASN A 177 -1.68 -0.91 22.52
C ASN A 177 -0.35 -0.79 23.31
N ASP A 178 0.67 -0.18 22.70
CA ASP A 178 2.01 -0.04 23.29
C ASP A 178 2.15 1.12 24.27
N ARG A 179 1.26 2.12 24.20
CA ARG A 179 1.41 3.37 24.93
C ARG A 179 1.18 3.18 26.43
N PHE A 180 2.25 3.28 27.19
CA PHE A 180 2.19 3.59 28.61
C PHE A 180 1.93 5.09 28.78
N PHE A 181 0.92 5.49 29.56
CA PHE A 181 0.61 6.89 29.86
C PHE A 181 1.17 7.31 31.24
N PRO A 182 2.44 7.75 31.37
CA PRO A 182 2.94 8.29 32.62
C PRO A 182 2.44 9.73 32.80
N VAL A 183 1.64 9.98 33.85
CA VAL A 183 1.15 11.33 34.18
C VAL A 183 2.21 12.09 34.98
N ALA A 184 2.58 13.29 34.53
CA ALA A 184 3.37 14.22 35.31
C ALA A 184 2.55 14.71 36.51
N SER A 185 2.96 14.32 37.72
CA SER A 185 2.40 14.88 38.95
C SER A 185 2.85 16.34 39.08
N ILE A 186 1.97 17.28 38.76
CA ILE A 186 2.17 18.69 39.11
C ILE A 186 1.90 18.81 40.62
N GLY A 187 2.97 18.75 41.41
CA GLY A 187 3.09 19.37 42.74
C GLY A 187 1.95 19.15 43.73
N ALA A 188 1.68 17.90 44.13
CA ALA A 188 1.02 17.64 45.41
C ALA A 188 2.11 17.32 46.46
N ALA A 189 2.60 18.37 47.11
CA ALA A 189 3.31 18.21 48.37
C ALA A 189 2.31 17.70 49.42
N SER A 190 2.22 16.38 49.59
CA SER A 190 1.87 15.66 50.82
C SER A 190 1.70 14.19 50.47
N GLY A 191 2.47 13.32 51.13
CA GLY A 191 2.52 11.89 50.82
C GLY A 191 1.14 11.22 50.87
N ILE A 192 0.67 10.77 49.72
CA ILE A 192 -0.39 9.76 49.56
C ILE A 192 0.07 8.86 48.40
N GLN A 193 -0.11 7.55 48.58
CA GLN A 193 0.24 6.50 47.62
C GLN A 193 -0.20 6.87 46.20
N THR A 194 0.74 6.79 45.25
CA THR A 194 0.51 6.99 43.83
C THR A 194 -0.47 5.93 43.31
N SER A 195 -1.76 6.26 43.24
CA SER A 195 -2.68 5.54 42.37
C SER A 195 -2.31 5.90 40.93
N GLN A 196 -1.93 4.91 40.12
CA GLN A 196 -1.83 5.06 38.67
C GLN A 196 -3.19 5.53 38.15
N ALA A 197 -3.31 6.81 37.80
CA ALA A 197 -4.52 7.32 37.15
C ALA A 197 -4.48 6.89 35.68
N THR A 198 -5.35 5.96 35.31
CA THR A 198 -5.58 5.48 33.94
C THR A 198 -6.16 6.59 33.06
N VAL A 199 -5.80 6.66 31.78
CA VAL A 199 -6.45 7.58 30.83
C VAL A 199 -7.94 7.20 30.76
N PRO A 200 -8.88 8.10 31.14
CA PRO A 200 -10.25 7.71 31.45
C PRO A 200 -11.00 6.98 30.34
N PHE A 201 -10.71 7.29 29.07
CA PHE A 201 -11.36 6.72 27.88
C PHE A 201 -10.45 5.79 27.06
N GLU A 202 -9.30 5.37 27.58
CA GLU A 202 -8.40 4.42 26.88
C GLU A 202 -9.08 3.08 26.56
N PHE A 203 -10.04 2.66 27.40
CA PHE A 203 -10.80 1.40 27.19
C PHE A 203 -11.62 1.40 25.90
N LEU A 204 -11.94 2.58 25.34
CA LEU A 204 -12.63 2.69 24.06
C LEU A 204 -11.73 2.34 22.88
N LEU A 205 -10.42 2.36 23.05
CA LEU A 205 -9.51 2.21 21.92
C LEU A 205 -9.37 0.74 21.52
N PRO A 206 -9.44 0.44 20.22
CA PRO A 206 -9.25 -0.92 19.75
C PRO A 206 -7.79 -1.32 19.96
N LYS A 207 -7.58 -2.50 20.52
CA LYS A 207 -6.26 -3.10 20.74
C LYS A 207 -6.07 -4.24 19.75
N VAL A 208 -4.86 -4.40 19.22
CA VAL A 208 -4.52 -5.55 18.38
C VAL A 208 -4.75 -6.86 19.16
N ALA A 209 -5.43 -7.85 18.55
CA ALA A 209 -5.79 -9.13 19.17
C ALA A 209 -4.67 -9.83 19.95
N GLN A 210 -3.42 -9.64 19.50
CA GLN A 210 -2.25 -10.32 20.05
C GLN A 210 -1.77 -9.78 21.40
N ALA A 211 -2.38 -8.71 21.91
CA ALA A 211 -2.07 -8.15 23.22
C ALA A 211 -2.74 -8.87 24.41
N ALA A 212 -3.65 -9.81 24.14
CA ALA A 212 -4.40 -10.51 25.21
C ALA A 212 -3.58 -11.59 25.95
N LYS A 213 -2.35 -11.94 25.52
CA LYS A 213 -1.44 -12.75 26.35
C LYS A 213 -0.65 -11.85 27.30
N VAL A 214 -1.30 -11.47 28.39
CA VAL A 214 -0.67 -10.81 29.54
C VAL A 214 0.44 -11.70 30.09
N VAL A 215 1.69 -11.37 29.79
CA VAL A 215 2.83 -11.83 30.59
C VAL A 215 3.09 -10.74 31.63
N SER A 216 2.84 -11.08 32.90
CA SER A 216 3.30 -10.34 34.10
C SER A 216 2.92 -8.86 34.25
N GLY A 217 1.74 -8.43 33.79
CA GLY A 217 1.17 -7.13 34.17
C GLY A 217 1.92 -5.90 33.62
N ARG A 218 2.72 -6.09 32.57
CA ARG A 218 3.24 -5.01 31.72
C ARG A 218 2.68 -5.24 30.32
N ALA A 219 2.06 -4.21 29.72
CA ALA A 219 1.84 -4.20 28.28
C ALA A 219 3.23 -4.28 27.63
N ALA A 220 3.54 -5.40 26.99
CA ALA A 220 4.78 -5.54 26.24
C ALA A 220 4.69 -4.62 25.03
N SER A 221 5.68 -3.76 24.84
CA SER A 221 5.91 -3.06 23.57
C SER A 221 5.92 -4.08 22.44
N SER A 222 5.21 -3.80 21.35
CA SER A 222 5.19 -4.63 20.15
C SER A 222 6.60 -5.08 19.76
N THR A 223 6.94 -6.34 20.00
CA THR A 223 8.26 -6.91 19.72
C THR A 223 8.31 -7.42 18.26
N PRO A 224 9.52 -7.58 17.67
CA PRO A 224 9.65 -8.23 16.36
C PRO A 224 8.95 -9.60 16.29
N GLU A 225 8.91 -10.36 17.38
CA GLU A 225 8.20 -11.65 17.44
C GLU A 225 6.67 -11.49 17.38
N GLN A 226 6.11 -10.44 17.99
CA GLN A 226 4.69 -10.14 17.92
C GLN A 226 4.30 -9.68 16.51
N PHE A 227 5.13 -8.85 15.88
CA PHE A 227 4.95 -8.50 14.46
C PHE A 227 5.04 -9.72 13.56
N ALA A 228 6.02 -10.62 13.77
CA ALA A 228 6.13 -11.84 12.99
C ALA A 228 4.87 -12.72 13.10
N THR A 229 4.27 -12.81 14.29
CA THR A 229 3.03 -13.58 14.49
C THR A 229 1.83 -12.91 13.81
N LEU A 230 1.74 -11.58 13.86
CA LEU A 230 0.66 -10.83 13.21
C LEU A 230 0.77 -10.89 11.68
N ILE A 231 1.98 -10.72 11.15
CA ILE A 231 2.30 -10.83 9.72
C ILE A 231 1.99 -12.24 9.21
N ALA A 232 2.34 -13.28 9.98
CA ALA A 232 2.06 -14.66 9.58
C ALA A 232 0.56 -14.98 9.50
N GLU A 233 -0.25 -14.45 10.43
CA GLU A 233 -1.71 -14.57 10.31
C GLU A 233 -2.23 -13.79 9.10
N GLY A 234 -1.67 -12.61 8.82
CA GLY A 234 -1.99 -11.82 7.64
C GLY A 234 -1.66 -12.54 6.34
N GLU A 235 -0.48 -13.16 6.26
CA GLU A 235 -0.05 -14.00 5.13
C GLU A 235 -1.04 -15.15 4.92
N ARG A 236 -1.38 -15.88 5.99
CA ARG A 236 -2.32 -16.99 5.92
C ARG A 236 -3.69 -16.53 5.41
N LEU A 237 -4.22 -15.43 5.95
CA LEU A 237 -5.50 -14.87 5.50
C LEU A 237 -5.43 -14.45 4.03
N PHE A 238 -4.37 -13.74 3.65
CA PHE A 238 -4.16 -13.28 2.28
C PHE A 238 -4.11 -14.42 1.26
N THR A 239 -3.49 -15.55 1.63
CA THR A 239 -3.28 -16.68 0.72
C THR A 239 -4.36 -17.76 0.77
N THR A 240 -5.08 -17.89 1.90
CA THR A 240 -6.00 -19.02 2.13
C THR A 240 -7.44 -18.64 2.46
N GLU A 241 -7.70 -17.43 2.96
CA GLU A 241 -9.04 -17.06 3.40
C GLU A 241 -9.91 -16.62 2.23
N THR A 242 -11.03 -17.33 2.04
CA THR A 242 -11.99 -17.03 0.96
C THR A 242 -13.12 -16.13 1.42
N PHE A 243 -13.20 -15.83 2.72
CA PHE A 243 -14.21 -14.94 3.32
C PHE A 243 -15.64 -15.39 3.00
N GLY A 244 -15.87 -16.71 3.01
CA GLY A 244 -17.16 -17.30 2.65
C GLY A 244 -17.61 -17.06 1.21
N GLY A 245 -16.71 -16.63 0.32
CA GLY A 245 -16.97 -16.18 -1.03
C GLY A 245 -16.96 -17.26 -2.12
N ASN A 246 -16.62 -16.86 -3.33
CA ASN A 246 -16.67 -17.66 -4.56
C ASN A 246 -15.49 -18.64 -4.74
N GLY A 247 -14.54 -18.66 -3.79
CA GLY A 247 -13.34 -19.49 -3.80
C GLY A 247 -12.04 -18.71 -4.06
N ARG A 248 -12.14 -17.44 -4.47
CA ARG A 248 -10.99 -16.53 -4.56
C ARG A 248 -10.49 -16.11 -3.18
N THR A 249 -9.22 -15.77 -3.13
CA THR A 249 -8.46 -15.16 -2.02
C THR A 249 -7.77 -13.90 -2.53
N CYS A 250 -7.11 -13.11 -1.66
CA CYS A 250 -6.29 -11.97 -2.11
C CYS A 250 -5.16 -12.43 -3.07
N SER A 251 -4.55 -13.59 -2.78
CA SER A 251 -3.51 -14.18 -3.63
C SER A 251 -4.01 -14.63 -5.01
N THR A 252 -5.33 -14.67 -5.26
CA THR A 252 -5.90 -14.99 -6.59
C THR A 252 -5.69 -13.89 -7.63
N CYS A 253 -5.29 -12.67 -7.23
CA CYS A 253 -4.83 -11.64 -8.18
C CYS A 253 -3.43 -11.12 -7.81
N HIS A 254 -3.08 -11.15 -6.52
CA HIS A 254 -1.79 -10.69 -6.02
C HIS A 254 -0.90 -11.88 -5.64
N ARG A 255 -0.27 -12.53 -6.62
CA ARG A 255 0.49 -13.79 -6.39
C ARG A 255 1.79 -13.53 -5.62
N PRO A 256 2.00 -14.14 -4.43
CA PRO A 256 3.26 -13.98 -3.71
C PRO A 256 4.46 -14.44 -4.52
N ASP A 257 4.32 -15.47 -5.35
CA ASP A 257 5.34 -16.01 -6.25
C ASP A 257 5.46 -15.25 -7.60
N ASN A 258 4.80 -14.08 -7.72
CA ASN A 258 4.87 -13.19 -8.88
C ASN A 258 4.72 -11.73 -8.44
N ASN A 259 5.56 -11.30 -7.48
CA ASN A 259 5.66 -9.92 -6.98
C ASN A 259 4.34 -9.30 -6.47
N HIS A 260 3.44 -10.11 -5.93
CA HIS A 260 2.08 -9.71 -5.52
C HIS A 260 1.28 -9.04 -6.64
N THR A 261 1.51 -9.48 -7.88
CA THR A 261 0.73 -9.12 -9.06
C THR A 261 0.45 -10.36 -9.91
N ILE A 262 -0.08 -10.19 -11.13
CA ILE A 262 -0.31 -11.26 -12.09
C ILE A 262 -0.28 -10.72 -13.51
N ASP A 263 0.28 -11.50 -14.42
CA ASP A 263 0.43 -11.16 -15.83
C ASP A 263 -0.16 -12.26 -16.74
N PRO A 264 -0.33 -11.99 -18.06
CA PRO A 264 -0.90 -12.97 -18.99
C PRO A 264 -0.11 -14.28 -19.12
N VAL A 265 1.21 -14.27 -18.94
CA VAL A 265 2.05 -15.48 -19.00
C VAL A 265 1.78 -16.35 -17.78
N TYR A 266 1.70 -15.76 -16.59
CA TYR A 266 1.28 -16.47 -15.38
C TYR A 266 -0.12 -17.07 -15.55
N ILE A 267 -1.09 -16.27 -16.01
CA ILE A 267 -2.49 -16.70 -16.22
C ILE A 267 -2.58 -17.87 -17.21
N ALA A 268 -1.80 -17.87 -18.28
CA ALA A 268 -1.81 -18.92 -19.29
C ALA A 268 -1.39 -20.31 -18.75
N ASN A 269 -0.64 -20.34 -17.65
CA ASN A 269 -0.18 -21.57 -17.01
C ASN A 269 -1.11 -22.08 -15.91
N LEU A 270 -2.14 -21.31 -15.54
CA LEU A 270 -3.09 -21.70 -14.50
C LEU A 270 -4.06 -22.79 -15.00
N PRO A 271 -4.44 -23.75 -14.13
CA PRO A 271 -5.41 -24.76 -14.50
C PRO A 271 -6.80 -24.14 -14.71
N GLN A 272 -7.63 -24.73 -15.56
CA GLN A 272 -8.95 -24.18 -15.90
C GLN A 272 -9.90 -24.05 -14.69
N ASN A 273 -9.67 -24.82 -13.63
CA ASN A 273 -10.43 -24.76 -12.38
C ASN A 273 -9.82 -23.83 -11.32
N ASP A 274 -8.79 -23.05 -11.66
CA ASP A 274 -8.26 -22.01 -10.76
C ASP A 274 -9.37 -21.01 -10.41
N PRO A 275 -9.50 -20.58 -9.13
CA PRO A 275 -10.50 -19.59 -8.71
C PRO A 275 -10.45 -18.26 -9.48
N LEU A 276 -9.33 -17.94 -10.12
CA LEU A 276 -9.24 -16.80 -11.04
C LEU A 276 -10.30 -16.89 -12.15
N PHE A 277 -10.60 -18.09 -12.64
CA PHE A 277 -11.56 -18.33 -13.74
C PHE A 277 -12.97 -18.63 -13.25
N VAL A 278 -13.32 -18.31 -12.00
CA VAL A 278 -14.62 -18.64 -11.43
C VAL A 278 -15.81 -18.09 -12.24
N ALA A 279 -15.66 -16.92 -12.87
CA ALA A 279 -16.67 -16.31 -13.74
C ALA A 279 -16.96 -17.13 -15.01
N GLU A 280 -16.01 -17.93 -15.49
CA GLU A 280 -16.20 -18.82 -16.65
C GLU A 280 -16.98 -20.09 -16.30
N ASN A 281 -16.98 -20.44 -15.02
CA ASN A 281 -17.43 -21.74 -14.53
C ASN A 281 -18.77 -21.67 -13.77
N LYS A 282 -19.22 -20.47 -13.39
CA LYS A 282 -20.43 -20.24 -12.59
C LYS A 282 -21.35 -19.21 -13.28
N PRO A 283 -22.52 -19.64 -13.80
CA PRO A 283 -23.45 -18.73 -14.50
C PRO A 283 -23.90 -17.52 -13.67
N GLU A 284 -24.03 -17.66 -12.35
CA GLU A 284 -24.38 -16.57 -11.43
C GLU A 284 -23.30 -15.48 -11.29
N LEU A 285 -22.13 -15.71 -11.88
CA LEU A 285 -20.99 -14.81 -11.93
C LEU A 285 -20.63 -14.40 -13.38
N ASP A 286 -21.50 -14.66 -14.35
CA ASP A 286 -21.37 -14.16 -15.73
C ASP A 286 -21.47 -12.62 -15.69
N GLY A 287 -20.32 -11.94 -15.78
CA GLY A 287 -20.19 -10.49 -15.55
C GLY A 287 -19.38 -10.09 -14.32
N LEU A 288 -18.88 -11.04 -13.51
CA LEU A 288 -17.88 -10.74 -12.48
C LEU A 288 -16.56 -10.29 -13.12
N GLU A 289 -16.19 -10.86 -14.26
CA GLU A 289 -15.01 -10.51 -15.04
C GLU A 289 -15.31 -10.55 -16.55
N ASN A 290 -14.50 -9.83 -17.33
CA ASN A 290 -14.40 -10.06 -18.78
C ASN A 290 -13.32 -11.13 -19.04
N SER A 291 -13.72 -12.39 -19.17
CA SER A 291 -12.78 -13.52 -19.29
C SER A 291 -11.77 -13.40 -20.43
N LYS A 292 -12.18 -12.79 -21.55
CA LYS A 292 -11.28 -12.55 -22.68
C LYS A 292 -10.13 -11.63 -22.27
N LEU A 293 -10.44 -10.52 -21.61
CA LEU A 293 -9.43 -9.52 -21.25
C LEU A 293 -8.65 -9.89 -20.00
N LEU A 294 -9.26 -10.63 -19.07
CA LEU A 294 -8.56 -11.27 -17.98
C LEU A 294 -7.46 -12.18 -18.52
N ARG A 295 -7.78 -13.07 -19.48
CA ARG A 295 -6.81 -14.00 -20.07
C ARG A 295 -5.75 -13.33 -20.94
N GLN A 296 -6.14 -12.35 -21.76
CA GLN A 296 -5.24 -11.75 -22.75
C GLN A 296 -4.38 -10.62 -22.18
N PHE A 297 -4.90 -9.87 -21.22
CA PHE A 297 -4.30 -8.63 -20.74
C PHE A 297 -4.12 -8.60 -19.21
N ALA A 298 -4.52 -9.63 -18.45
CA ALA A 298 -4.51 -9.61 -16.99
C ALA A 298 -5.27 -8.41 -16.39
N LEU A 299 -6.42 -8.07 -17.02
CA LEU A 299 -7.29 -6.98 -16.58
C LEU A 299 -8.51 -7.49 -15.82
N PHE A 300 -8.83 -6.80 -14.75
CA PHE A 300 -9.93 -7.09 -13.83
C PHE A 300 -11.01 -6.03 -13.92
N VAL A 301 -12.26 -6.48 -13.85
CA VAL A 301 -13.43 -5.59 -13.78
C VAL A 301 -13.40 -4.87 -12.43
N ALA A 302 -13.36 -3.54 -12.49
CA ALA A 302 -13.32 -2.67 -11.32
C ALA A 302 -14.51 -1.69 -11.35
N ASN A 303 -15.45 -1.82 -10.42
CA ASN A 303 -16.57 -0.89 -10.24
C ASN A 303 -16.16 0.30 -9.37
N VAL A 304 -15.09 1.00 -9.77
CA VAL A 304 -14.49 2.09 -9.00
C VAL A 304 -15.45 3.28 -8.84
N ASP A 305 -16.35 3.45 -9.80
CA ASP A 305 -17.37 4.50 -9.86
C ASP A 305 -18.73 4.06 -9.27
N GLY A 306 -18.79 2.87 -8.65
CA GLY A 306 -19.99 2.28 -8.09
C GLY A 306 -20.64 1.21 -8.98
N PHE A 307 -21.40 0.31 -8.36
CA PHE A 307 -21.99 -0.86 -9.06
C PHE A 307 -23.13 -0.52 -10.02
N ASN A 308 -23.67 0.71 -9.97
CA ASN A 308 -24.72 1.18 -10.87
C ASN A 308 -24.17 1.87 -12.13
N ASN A 309 -22.85 2.09 -12.20
CA ASN A 309 -22.17 2.69 -13.34
C ASN A 309 -21.42 1.59 -14.13
N PRO A 310 -21.13 1.81 -15.43
CA PRO A 310 -20.29 0.91 -16.20
C PRO A 310 -18.94 0.69 -15.51
N PRO A 311 -18.46 -0.56 -15.37
CA PRO A 311 -17.14 -0.80 -14.80
C PRO A 311 -16.02 -0.40 -15.77
N VAL A 312 -14.84 -0.15 -15.20
CA VAL A 312 -13.58 -0.01 -15.93
C VAL A 312 -12.75 -1.28 -15.80
N LEU A 313 -11.68 -1.39 -16.59
CA LEU A 313 -10.75 -2.52 -16.54
C LEU A 313 -9.40 -2.05 -16.03
N ARG A 314 -8.94 -2.63 -14.91
CA ARG A 314 -7.65 -2.29 -14.29
C ARG A 314 -6.78 -3.52 -14.07
N SER A 315 -5.47 -3.32 -14.15
CA SER A 315 -4.48 -4.34 -13.77
C SER A 315 -4.35 -4.43 -12.25
N SER A 316 -3.84 -5.56 -11.78
CA SER A 316 -3.46 -5.70 -10.38
C SER A 316 -2.18 -4.90 -10.13
N SER A 317 -2.21 -3.89 -9.25
CA SER A 317 -0.97 -3.24 -8.81
C SER A 317 -0.16 -4.20 -7.94
N HIS A 318 1.17 -4.21 -8.10
CA HIS A 318 2.04 -4.92 -7.16
C HIS A 318 1.96 -4.27 -5.77
N LEU A 319 2.13 -5.07 -4.70
CA LEU A 319 1.99 -4.60 -3.30
C LEU A 319 3.33 -4.30 -2.62
N LEU A 320 4.44 -4.62 -3.28
CA LEU A 320 5.78 -4.51 -2.70
C LEU A 320 6.16 -3.05 -2.45
N GLY A 321 6.52 -2.74 -1.20
CA GLY A 321 6.89 -1.39 -0.77
C GLY A 321 5.73 -0.40 -0.66
N ILE A 322 4.47 -0.87 -0.67
CA ILE A 322 3.27 0.00 -0.64
C ILE A 322 3.30 1.00 0.52
N ALA A 323 3.86 0.62 1.67
CA ALA A 323 4.01 1.47 2.85
C ALA A 323 4.75 2.80 2.60
N ASN A 324 5.59 2.87 1.55
CA ASN A 324 6.32 4.08 1.17
C ASN A 324 5.50 5.01 0.26
N THR A 325 4.33 4.57 -0.19
CA THR A 325 3.56 5.21 -1.27
C THR A 325 2.17 5.67 -0.84
N LEU A 326 1.80 5.45 0.43
CA LEU A 326 0.46 5.72 0.95
C LEU A 326 0.16 7.21 1.15
N THR A 327 1.16 8.09 1.22
CA THR A 327 0.92 9.53 1.49
C THR A 327 0.68 10.25 0.17
N PHE A 328 -0.46 10.94 -0.01
CA PHE A 328 -0.65 11.78 -1.21
C PHE A 328 0.34 12.96 -1.28
N GLU A 329 0.64 13.44 -2.49
CA GLU A 329 1.30 14.72 -2.68
C GLU A 329 0.39 15.90 -2.30
N LYS A 330 0.89 16.84 -1.48
CA LYS A 330 0.21 18.11 -1.22
C LYS A 330 1.10 19.31 -1.51
N LEU A 331 0.49 20.48 -1.68
CA LEU A 331 1.20 21.75 -1.78
C LEU A 331 2.14 21.96 -0.58
N ILE A 332 1.74 21.54 0.61
CA ILE A 332 2.57 21.49 1.82
C ILE A 332 2.24 20.19 2.56
N ASN A 333 3.20 19.27 2.69
CA ASN A 333 3.04 18.06 3.51
C ASN A 333 3.50 18.36 4.95
N PRO A 334 2.61 18.28 5.96
CA PRO A 334 3.03 18.44 7.37
C PRO A 334 3.77 17.19 7.88
N GLY A 335 4.91 17.38 8.55
CA GLY A 335 5.50 16.35 9.41
C GLY A 335 6.42 15.31 8.76
N GLN A 336 7.07 15.60 7.63
CA GLN A 336 8.28 14.85 7.26
C GLN A 336 9.43 15.26 8.19
N ASN A 337 10.10 14.25 8.74
CA ASN A 337 11.00 14.29 9.89
C ASN A 337 12.10 15.39 9.80
N PRO A 338 12.33 16.22 10.84
CA PRO A 338 13.48 17.14 10.91
C PRO A 338 14.86 16.43 10.84
N LEU A 339 14.92 15.11 10.96
CA LEU A 339 16.13 14.32 10.77
C LEU A 339 16.45 14.01 9.29
N ASP A 340 15.51 14.24 8.36
CA ASP A 340 15.85 14.41 6.93
C ASP A 340 16.44 15.81 6.74
N SER A 341 17.67 15.95 7.23
CA SER A 341 18.52 17.14 7.12
C SER A 341 18.82 17.58 5.68
N PHE A 342 18.23 16.91 4.68
CA PHE A 342 18.25 17.27 3.28
C PHE A 342 16.84 17.20 2.69
N LYS A 343 16.01 18.24 2.90
CA LYS A 343 15.32 19.00 1.83
C LYS A 343 14.21 19.89 2.39
N LYS A 344 14.23 21.17 1.97
CA LYS A 344 13.13 22.13 2.06
C LYS A 344 11.99 21.70 1.11
N PHE A 345 11.25 20.66 1.46
CA PHE A 345 10.11 20.19 0.66
C PHE A 345 8.86 21.02 0.98
N SER A 346 8.68 22.11 0.25
CA SER A 346 7.42 22.87 0.19
C SER A 346 7.09 23.12 -1.28
N GLY A 347 5.84 22.90 -1.68
CA GLY A 347 5.35 23.21 -3.03
C GLY A 347 5.10 21.97 -3.89
N GLY A 348 4.13 21.14 -3.48
CA GLY A 348 3.50 20.15 -4.37
C GLY A 348 3.11 20.76 -5.71
N GLU A 349 3.13 19.93 -6.75
CA GLU A 349 3.10 20.43 -8.12
C GLU A 349 1.73 20.78 -8.62
N PHE A 350 0.67 20.29 -7.99
CA PHE A 350 -0.71 20.42 -8.43
C PHE A 350 -1.60 20.57 -7.20
N ASP A 351 -2.55 21.50 -7.24
CA ASP A 351 -3.48 21.73 -6.14
C ASP A 351 -4.59 20.69 -6.12
N GLN A 352 -4.82 19.95 -7.19
CA GLN A 352 -5.91 18.98 -7.28
C GLN A 352 -5.74 17.82 -6.29
N ASP A 353 -4.52 17.35 -6.02
CA ASP A 353 -4.29 16.39 -4.92
C ASP A 353 -4.49 17.06 -3.58
N THR A 354 -4.10 18.32 -3.41
CA THR A 354 -4.38 19.06 -2.17
C THR A 354 -5.87 19.32 -1.97
N THR A 355 -6.63 19.56 -3.04
CA THR A 355 -8.06 19.80 -3.02
C THR A 355 -8.81 18.52 -2.76
N TYR A 356 -8.46 17.43 -3.47
CA TYR A 356 -8.98 16.10 -3.20
C TYR A 356 -8.68 15.73 -1.76
N VAL A 357 -7.41 15.78 -1.37
CA VAL A 357 -7.01 15.41 -0.02
C VAL A 357 -7.68 16.37 0.96
N ASN A 358 -7.70 17.70 0.83
CA ASN A 358 -8.44 18.60 1.75
C ASN A 358 -9.94 18.33 1.83
N ALA A 359 -10.57 17.98 0.71
CA ALA A 359 -11.97 17.56 0.69
C ALA A 359 -12.18 16.24 1.44
N HIS A 360 -11.14 15.42 1.60
CA HIS A 360 -11.17 14.12 2.27
C HIS A 360 -10.32 14.08 3.58
N ILE A 361 -9.58 15.15 3.88
CA ILE A 361 -8.70 15.34 5.05
C ILE A 361 -9.61 15.69 6.16
N THR A 362 -9.25 15.13 7.30
CA THR A 362 -10.03 15.37 8.48
C THR A 362 -9.16 15.65 9.69
N ASN A 363 -9.00 16.96 9.96
CA ASN A 363 -8.15 17.57 11.01
C ASN A 363 -6.83 16.82 11.27
N GLY A 364 -6.15 16.38 10.20
CA GLY A 364 -4.84 15.75 10.29
C GLY A 364 -4.79 14.25 10.02
N ILE A 365 -5.90 13.61 9.65
CA ILE A 365 -5.84 12.27 9.01
C ILE A 365 -6.01 12.43 7.52
N GLU A 366 -5.09 11.82 6.80
CA GLU A 366 -5.00 11.89 5.35
C GLU A 366 -5.44 10.53 4.81
N PRO A 367 -6.33 10.48 3.82
CA PRO A 367 -6.58 9.23 3.10
C PRO A 367 -5.28 8.72 2.49
N HIS A 368 -5.16 7.41 2.37
CA HIS A 368 -4.02 6.77 1.77
C HIS A 368 -4.18 6.74 0.23
N ALA A 369 -3.10 7.02 -0.49
CA ALA A 369 -3.01 6.93 -1.93
C ALA A 369 -2.95 5.47 -2.41
N ILE A 370 -4.07 4.76 -2.33
CA ILE A 370 -4.19 3.33 -2.64
C ILE A 370 -5.00 3.12 -3.90
N GLY A 371 -4.68 2.06 -4.64
CA GLY A 371 -5.28 1.77 -5.94
C GLY A 371 -4.66 2.65 -7.03
N TRP A 372 -5.16 2.51 -8.26
CA TRP A 372 -4.63 3.23 -9.40
C TRP A 372 -4.94 4.72 -9.39
N SER A 373 -5.93 5.19 -8.62
CA SER A 373 -6.33 6.61 -8.61
C SER A 373 -6.58 7.19 -7.22
N GLY A 374 -6.14 6.52 -6.17
CA GLY A 374 -6.44 6.92 -4.79
C GLY A 374 -7.84 6.49 -4.32
N ASP A 375 -8.50 5.63 -5.12
CA ASP A 375 -9.84 5.11 -4.92
C ASP A 375 -9.89 3.82 -4.11
N GLY A 376 -8.73 3.26 -3.80
CA GLY A 376 -8.59 2.01 -3.06
C GLY A 376 -8.96 2.15 -1.59
N ALA A 377 -8.96 3.35 -1.04
CA ALA A 377 -9.13 3.57 0.40
C ALA A 377 -10.52 4.17 0.73
N PRO A 378 -11.64 3.41 0.63
CA PRO A 378 -12.94 3.83 1.17
C PRO A 378 -12.91 3.79 2.72
N ASP A 379 -14.04 4.04 3.39
CA ASP A 379 -14.19 3.85 4.86
C ASP A 379 -13.23 4.68 5.72
N GLY A 380 -12.97 5.94 5.32
CA GLY A 380 -12.08 6.83 6.05
C GLY A 380 -10.62 6.81 5.59
N GLY A 381 -10.31 6.08 4.52
CA GLY A 381 -9.09 6.33 3.75
C GLY A 381 -7.89 5.48 4.14
N THR A 382 -8.05 4.23 4.60
CA THR A 382 -6.92 3.42 5.07
C THR A 382 -6.62 2.21 4.20
N LEU A 383 -5.41 1.65 4.33
CA LEU A 383 -5.05 0.38 3.68
C LEU A 383 -5.79 -0.79 4.32
N ARG A 384 -6.03 -0.70 5.64
CA ARG A 384 -6.90 -1.60 6.38
C ARG A 384 -8.24 -1.82 5.71
N ASP A 385 -8.94 -0.73 5.37
CA ASP A 385 -10.31 -0.82 4.89
C ASP A 385 -10.42 -1.18 3.39
N PHE A 386 -9.32 -1.04 2.63
CA PHE A 386 -9.24 -1.51 1.24
C PHE A 386 -9.72 -2.96 1.10
N ALA A 387 -9.34 -3.83 2.05
CA ALA A 387 -9.69 -5.24 2.04
C ALA A 387 -11.20 -5.50 1.98
N LYS A 388 -12.00 -4.69 2.70
CA LYS A 388 -13.48 -4.81 2.71
C LYS A 388 -14.06 -4.59 1.31
N GLY A 389 -13.60 -3.53 0.63
CA GLY A 389 -14.01 -3.20 -0.72
C GLY A 389 -13.59 -4.26 -1.74
N ALA A 390 -12.35 -4.75 -1.64
CA ALA A 390 -11.82 -5.81 -2.51
C ALA A 390 -12.63 -7.12 -2.39
N ILE A 391 -12.99 -7.52 -1.16
CA ILE A 391 -13.81 -8.71 -0.91
C ILE A 391 -15.18 -8.57 -1.56
N LYS A 392 -15.89 -7.46 -1.31
CA LYS A 392 -17.20 -7.21 -1.92
C LYS A 392 -17.15 -7.15 -3.44
N GLN A 393 -16.09 -6.57 -4.01
CA GLN A 393 -15.90 -6.46 -5.46
C GLN A 393 -15.63 -7.83 -6.11
N HIS A 394 -14.69 -8.61 -5.58
CA HIS A 394 -14.08 -9.72 -6.31
C HIS A 394 -14.39 -11.12 -5.76
N LEU A 395 -14.75 -11.26 -4.48
CA LEU A 395 -15.02 -12.54 -3.84
C LEU A 395 -16.51 -12.94 -3.71
N PRO A 396 -17.54 -12.19 -4.15
CA PRO A 396 -18.92 -12.56 -3.88
C PRO A 396 -19.33 -13.81 -4.67
N LYS A 397 -20.22 -14.65 -4.10
CA LYS A 397 -20.80 -15.82 -4.78
C LYS A 397 -21.74 -15.49 -5.92
N THR A 398 -22.41 -14.33 -5.87
CA THR A 398 -23.28 -13.82 -6.94
C THR A 398 -23.01 -12.34 -7.21
N LEU A 399 -23.59 -11.81 -8.30
CA LEU A 399 -23.53 -10.37 -8.59
C LEU A 399 -24.39 -9.49 -7.66
N ALA A 400 -25.17 -10.07 -6.74
CA ALA A 400 -25.93 -9.32 -5.74
C ALA A 400 -25.03 -8.69 -4.66
N ARG A 401 -23.88 -9.31 -4.36
CA ARG A 401 -22.86 -8.79 -3.41
C ARG A 401 -23.43 -8.49 -2.03
N ALA A 402 -24.33 -9.35 -1.56
CA ALA A 402 -24.94 -9.24 -0.25
C ALA A 402 -24.04 -9.88 0.83
N GLU A 403 -23.58 -9.07 1.80
CA GLU A 403 -22.87 -9.58 2.98
C GLU A 403 -23.71 -10.64 3.73
N GLY A 404 -23.05 -11.67 4.24
CA GLY A 404 -23.67 -12.82 4.92
C GLY A 404 -24.23 -13.89 3.98
N ALA A 405 -24.57 -13.53 2.74
CA ALA A 405 -25.03 -14.47 1.71
C ALA A 405 -23.92 -14.80 0.70
N ASP A 406 -23.31 -13.76 0.12
CA ASP A 406 -22.33 -13.87 -0.96
C ASP A 406 -20.88 -13.89 -0.46
N PHE A 407 -20.60 -13.27 0.68
CA PHE A 407 -19.30 -13.19 1.35
C PHE A 407 -19.49 -12.76 2.81
N ILE A 408 -18.44 -12.81 3.62
CA ILE A 408 -18.40 -12.30 4.99
C ILE A 408 -17.29 -11.24 5.05
N LEU A 409 -17.54 -10.10 5.67
CA LEU A 409 -16.48 -9.11 5.86
C LEU A 409 -15.44 -9.61 6.89
N PRO A 410 -14.15 -9.24 6.74
CA PRO A 410 -13.14 -9.61 7.71
C PRO A 410 -13.46 -9.01 9.09
N THR A 411 -13.20 -9.78 10.14
CA THR A 411 -13.19 -9.28 11.51
C THR A 411 -12.08 -8.23 11.70
N GLU A 412 -12.17 -7.46 12.78
CA GLU A 412 -11.17 -6.43 13.09
C GLU A 412 -9.75 -7.02 13.23
N ASP A 413 -9.62 -8.19 13.86
CA ASP A 413 -8.35 -8.91 13.98
C ASP A 413 -7.79 -9.34 12.62
N GLN A 414 -8.65 -9.78 11.72
CA GLN A 414 -8.25 -10.17 10.37
C GLN A 414 -7.81 -8.96 9.54
N LEU A 415 -8.47 -7.80 9.69
CA LEU A 415 -8.05 -6.57 9.04
C LEU A 415 -6.69 -6.09 9.55
N ASP A 416 -6.45 -6.16 10.86
CA ASP A 416 -5.16 -5.81 11.47
C ASP A 416 -4.04 -6.71 10.93
N ALA A 417 -4.29 -8.02 10.84
CA ALA A 417 -3.34 -8.98 10.31
C ALA A 417 -3.06 -8.77 8.81
N LEU A 418 -4.10 -8.56 7.98
CA LEU A 418 -3.96 -8.27 6.55
C LEU A 418 -3.15 -6.97 6.31
N GLU A 419 -3.45 -5.90 7.05
CA GLU A 419 -2.71 -4.65 6.92
C GLU A 419 -1.26 -4.81 7.38
N ALA A 420 -1.00 -5.58 8.44
CA ALA A 420 0.36 -5.87 8.91
C ALA A 420 1.17 -6.58 7.83
N TYR A 421 0.58 -7.60 7.19
CA TYR A 421 1.22 -8.31 6.08
C TYR A 421 1.54 -7.33 4.94
N MET A 422 0.56 -6.58 4.43
CA MET A 422 0.76 -5.65 3.32
C MET A 422 1.78 -4.54 3.62
N LEU A 423 1.78 -3.97 4.83
CA LEU A 423 2.76 -2.95 5.24
C LEU A 423 4.18 -3.52 5.42
N SER A 424 4.30 -4.83 5.61
CA SER A 424 5.58 -5.52 5.80
C SER A 424 6.22 -5.99 4.48
N LEU A 425 5.54 -5.83 3.34
CA LEU A 425 6.02 -6.27 2.04
C LEU A 425 7.06 -5.32 1.43
N GLY A 426 8.11 -5.90 0.85
CA GLY A 426 9.13 -5.18 0.12
C GLY A 426 10.02 -4.29 1.00
N ARG A 427 10.52 -3.19 0.42
CA ARG A 427 11.44 -2.26 1.08
C ARG A 427 10.78 -1.45 2.20
N SER A 428 11.53 -1.22 3.27
CA SER A 428 11.10 -0.37 4.38
C SER A 428 11.31 1.12 4.14
N SER A 429 12.07 1.54 3.12
CA SER A 429 12.25 2.93 2.73
C SER A 429 12.60 3.03 1.25
N GLU A 430 12.47 4.21 0.65
CA GLU A 430 12.92 4.44 -0.72
C GLU A 430 14.45 4.29 -0.87
N ILE A 431 14.87 3.84 -2.05
CA ILE A 431 16.28 3.68 -2.40
C ILE A 431 16.93 5.06 -2.48
N ASP A 432 18.15 5.24 -1.97
CA ASP A 432 18.90 6.47 -2.20
C ASP A 432 19.74 6.38 -3.47
N LEU A 433 19.14 6.79 -4.61
CA LEU A 433 19.84 6.77 -5.90
C LEU A 433 21.06 7.69 -5.94
N THR A 434 21.15 8.69 -5.06
CA THR A 434 22.30 9.61 -5.03
C THR A 434 23.58 8.94 -4.55
N LYS A 435 23.45 7.82 -3.83
CA LYS A 435 24.57 7.00 -3.36
C LYS A 435 24.98 5.93 -4.37
N MET A 436 24.28 5.78 -5.48
CA MET A 436 24.48 4.68 -6.43
C MET A 436 25.30 5.09 -7.64
N SER A 437 26.22 4.22 -8.05
CA SER A 437 26.90 4.28 -9.34
C SER A 437 26.87 2.92 -10.03
N PHE A 438 26.35 2.88 -11.24
CA PHE A 438 26.19 1.66 -12.02
C PHE A 438 27.47 1.34 -12.80
N LYS A 439 27.89 0.08 -12.75
CA LYS A 439 29.16 -0.37 -13.36
C LYS A 439 29.12 -0.34 -14.89
N SER A 440 27.95 -0.61 -15.47
CA SER A 440 27.76 -0.57 -16.92
C SER A 440 27.63 0.89 -17.40
N PRO A 441 28.46 1.35 -18.35
CA PRO A 441 28.38 2.73 -18.85
C PRO A 441 27.04 3.06 -19.50
N VAL A 442 26.36 2.10 -20.14
CA VAL A 442 25.03 2.34 -20.75
C VAL A 442 23.95 2.47 -19.68
N VAL A 443 24.00 1.65 -18.63
CA VAL A 443 23.09 1.75 -17.49
C VAL A 443 23.30 3.07 -16.75
N GLN A 444 24.55 3.46 -16.52
CA GLN A 444 24.89 4.74 -15.90
C GLN A 444 24.37 5.94 -16.72
N LYS A 445 24.36 5.85 -18.06
CA LYS A 445 23.73 6.86 -18.91
C LYS A 445 22.21 6.90 -18.73
N GLY A 446 21.56 5.73 -18.67
CA GLY A 446 20.13 5.61 -18.38
C GLY A 446 19.75 6.24 -17.06
N PHE A 447 20.51 5.93 -16.01
CA PHE A 447 20.38 6.55 -14.68
C PHE A 447 20.51 8.07 -14.75
N THR A 448 21.53 8.59 -15.45
CA THR A 448 21.70 10.05 -15.59
C THR A 448 20.54 10.71 -16.31
N LEU A 449 19.95 10.07 -17.32
CA LEU A 449 18.75 10.57 -18.02
C LEU A 449 17.52 10.54 -17.14
N PHE A 450 17.33 9.45 -16.39
CA PHE A 450 16.21 9.27 -15.46
C PHE A 450 16.24 10.27 -14.31
N ASN A 451 17.43 10.49 -13.73
CA ASN A 451 17.63 11.24 -12.48
C ASN A 451 17.64 12.78 -12.69
N VAL A 452 17.05 13.28 -13.78
CA VAL A 452 16.89 14.71 -14.04
C VAL A 452 15.52 15.16 -13.53
N LYS A 453 15.47 16.28 -12.81
CA LYS A 453 14.20 16.88 -12.32
C LYS A 453 13.60 17.89 -13.30
N ASN A 454 14.44 18.70 -13.96
CA ASN A 454 14.02 19.80 -14.83
C ASN A 454 14.68 19.70 -16.19
N ASN A 455 13.94 20.08 -17.23
CA ASN A 455 14.50 20.17 -18.55
C ASN A 455 15.57 21.27 -18.65
N VAL A 456 16.55 21.07 -19.52
CA VAL A 456 17.65 22.02 -19.74
C VAL A 456 17.10 23.39 -20.16
N GLY A 457 17.64 24.47 -19.58
CA GLY A 457 17.16 25.83 -19.83
C GLY A 457 15.93 26.26 -19.03
N GLN A 458 15.51 25.50 -18.00
CA GLN A 458 14.33 25.83 -17.19
C GLN A 458 14.63 26.28 -15.75
N THR A 459 15.87 26.19 -15.28
CA THR A 459 16.25 26.69 -13.95
C THR A 459 17.01 28.00 -14.09
N THR A 460 16.47 29.07 -13.52
CA THR A 460 17.22 30.31 -13.27
C THR A 460 18.08 30.13 -12.03
N ASP A 461 19.37 30.42 -12.13
CA ASP A 461 20.25 30.53 -10.97
C ASP A 461 19.72 31.66 -10.05
N PRO A 462 19.40 31.36 -8.77
CA PRO A 462 18.83 32.34 -7.85
C PRO A 462 19.79 33.49 -7.48
N VAL A 463 21.08 33.39 -7.79
CA VAL A 463 22.09 34.42 -7.51
C VAL A 463 22.40 35.27 -8.74
N SER A 464 22.46 34.67 -9.93
CA SER A 464 22.87 35.39 -11.15
C SER A 464 21.73 35.77 -12.09
N GLY A 465 20.52 35.26 -11.89
CA GLY A 465 19.37 35.51 -12.77
C GLY A 465 19.52 34.92 -14.18
N LEU A 466 20.61 34.19 -14.45
CA LEU A 466 20.85 33.50 -15.70
C LEU A 466 20.05 32.21 -15.73
N VAL A 467 19.36 31.96 -16.84
CA VAL A 467 18.89 30.62 -17.18
C VAL A 467 20.14 29.75 -17.25
N SER A 468 20.23 28.69 -16.45
CA SER A 468 21.32 27.73 -16.52
C SER A 468 21.22 26.99 -17.87
N GLY A 469 21.77 27.62 -18.90
CA GLY A 469 22.05 27.07 -20.20
C GLY A 469 23.17 26.06 -20.04
N GLY A 470 22.83 24.88 -19.55
CA GLY A 470 23.66 23.70 -19.78
C GLY A 470 23.49 23.22 -21.20
N THR A 471 24.51 22.57 -21.77
CA THR A 471 24.29 21.67 -22.90
C THR A 471 23.42 20.53 -22.40
N PRO A 472 22.32 20.17 -23.10
CA PRO A 472 21.55 19.01 -22.67
C PRO A 472 22.46 17.79 -22.59
N ILE A 473 22.35 17.03 -21.48
CA ILE A 473 23.23 15.89 -21.23
C ILE A 473 23.21 14.96 -22.46
N LEU A 474 22.00 14.73 -23.01
CA LEU A 474 21.68 14.22 -24.36
C LEU A 474 20.17 14.50 -24.66
N GLY A 475 19.80 15.28 -25.69
CA GLY A 475 18.39 15.58 -26.06
C GLY A 475 17.64 16.60 -25.17
N ILE A 476 16.41 17.00 -25.51
CA ILE A 476 15.52 17.78 -24.60
C ILE A 476 14.93 16.77 -23.59
N SER A 477 15.75 16.44 -22.58
CA SER A 477 15.61 15.64 -21.34
C SER A 477 14.30 14.91 -20.96
N ALA A 478 14.46 13.88 -20.11
CA ALA A 478 13.39 13.17 -19.41
C ALA A 478 13.35 13.57 -17.92
N ASN A 479 12.20 14.06 -17.43
CA ASN A 479 12.04 14.47 -16.02
C ASN A 479 11.43 13.37 -15.16
N CYS A 480 11.86 12.12 -15.35
CA CYS A 480 11.26 10.96 -14.68
C CYS A 480 11.31 11.10 -13.15
N ASN A 481 12.46 11.55 -12.61
CA ASN A 481 12.66 11.81 -11.18
C ASN A 481 11.72 12.88 -10.61
N GLY A 482 11.06 13.69 -11.46
CA GLY A 482 10.03 14.64 -11.04
C GLY A 482 8.88 13.95 -10.32
N CYS A 483 8.29 12.92 -10.96
CA CYS A 483 7.18 12.13 -10.43
C CYS A 483 7.64 10.84 -9.75
N HIS A 484 8.75 10.25 -10.19
CA HIS A 484 9.31 8.98 -9.67
C HIS A 484 10.61 9.22 -8.91
N SER A 485 10.57 10.01 -7.84
CA SER A 485 11.78 10.33 -7.10
C SER A 485 12.41 9.08 -6.53
N ASN A 486 13.73 8.94 -6.71
CA ASN A 486 14.46 7.73 -6.32
C ASN A 486 13.96 6.43 -7.00
N ALA A 487 13.27 6.55 -8.15
CA ALA A 487 12.52 5.47 -8.79
C ALA A 487 11.36 4.91 -7.94
N GLY A 488 11.06 5.52 -6.80
CA GLY A 488 9.88 5.25 -6.00
C GLY A 488 8.64 5.89 -6.59
N ALA A 489 7.55 5.74 -5.85
CA ALA A 489 6.23 6.26 -6.21
C ALA A 489 5.96 7.63 -5.56
N ILE A 490 6.99 8.49 -5.50
CA ILE A 490 6.97 9.72 -4.71
C ILE A 490 7.49 10.94 -5.49
N SER A 491 6.87 12.09 -5.27
CA SER A 491 7.27 13.37 -5.85
C SER A 491 8.62 13.85 -5.30
N SER A 492 9.50 14.30 -6.19
CA SER A 492 10.78 14.93 -5.79
C SER A 492 10.63 16.30 -5.11
N SER A 493 9.40 16.79 -4.97
CA SER A 493 9.09 18.09 -4.36
C SER A 493 8.51 17.96 -2.95
N THR A 494 7.88 16.83 -2.63
CA THR A 494 7.10 16.66 -1.39
C THR A 494 7.27 15.30 -0.72
N GLY A 495 7.87 14.31 -1.41
CA GLY A 495 7.93 12.92 -0.94
C GLY A 495 6.58 12.20 -0.84
N GLY A 496 5.47 12.82 -1.25
CA GLY A 496 4.16 12.16 -1.36
C GLY A 496 3.93 11.59 -2.75
N ASN A 497 3.03 10.60 -2.86
CA ASN A 497 2.56 9.98 -4.08
C ASN A 497 1.71 10.96 -4.90
N PRO A 498 2.19 11.39 -6.07
CA PRO A 498 1.44 12.27 -6.95
C PRO A 498 0.39 11.52 -7.77
N THR A 499 -0.80 12.11 -7.95
CA THR A 499 -1.65 11.72 -9.09
C THR A 499 -1.32 12.55 -10.33
N ARG A 500 -1.35 11.94 -11.52
CA ARG A 500 -1.05 12.61 -12.78
C ARG A 500 -2.00 12.15 -13.89
N ASP A 501 -2.41 13.11 -14.74
CA ASP A 501 -2.97 12.82 -16.06
C ASP A 501 -1.82 12.79 -17.07
N THR A 502 -1.30 11.60 -17.32
CA THR A 502 -0.19 11.35 -18.25
C THR A 502 -0.67 11.13 -19.69
N GLY A 503 -1.99 11.11 -19.93
CA GLY A 503 -2.55 10.87 -21.27
C GLY A 503 -2.48 9.43 -21.78
N VAL A 504 -2.17 8.45 -20.93
CA VAL A 504 -2.31 7.02 -21.29
C VAL A 504 -3.73 6.73 -21.78
N GLU A 505 -4.73 7.37 -21.17
CA GLU A 505 -6.15 7.26 -21.56
C GLU A 505 -6.49 7.86 -22.93
N ARG A 506 -5.52 8.54 -23.55
CA ARG A 506 -5.64 9.17 -24.87
C ARG A 506 -4.66 8.58 -25.87
N MET A 507 -4.02 7.45 -25.55
CA MET A 507 -3.37 6.64 -26.58
C MET A 507 -4.40 6.24 -27.63
N ARG A 508 -4.09 6.48 -28.90
CA ARG A 508 -5.03 6.25 -30.01
C ARG A 508 -5.53 4.81 -30.06
N ASP A 509 -4.60 3.88 -29.87
CA ASP A 509 -4.87 2.44 -29.90
C ASP A 509 -4.53 1.83 -28.54
N GLN A 510 -5.50 1.80 -27.64
CA GLN A 510 -5.42 1.02 -26.41
C GLN A 510 -5.77 -0.44 -26.71
N LEU A 511 -4.81 -1.35 -26.55
CA LEU A 511 -4.95 -2.73 -27.04
C LEU A 511 -6.18 -3.47 -26.48
N HIS A 512 -6.48 -3.31 -25.19
CA HIS A 512 -7.65 -3.94 -24.57
C HIS A 512 -8.98 -3.39 -25.12
N ARG A 513 -9.03 -2.10 -25.46
CA ARG A 513 -10.18 -1.44 -26.10
C ARG A 513 -10.32 -1.74 -27.58
N VAL A 514 -9.21 -2.00 -28.28
CA VAL A 514 -9.25 -2.55 -29.64
C VAL A 514 -9.79 -3.99 -29.61
N ALA A 515 -9.42 -4.77 -28.60
CA ALA A 515 -9.92 -6.12 -28.41
C ALA A 515 -11.40 -6.15 -27.99
N ASP A 516 -11.87 -5.16 -27.23
CA ASP A 516 -13.26 -4.98 -26.84
C ASP A 516 -13.64 -3.48 -26.80
N PRO A 517 -14.31 -2.95 -27.85
CA PRO A 517 -14.65 -1.54 -27.93
C PRO A 517 -15.87 -1.17 -27.07
N THR A 518 -16.44 -2.09 -26.28
CA THR A 518 -17.58 -1.79 -25.40
C THR A 518 -17.15 -1.27 -24.03
N ILE A 519 -15.86 -1.35 -23.71
CA ILE A 519 -15.31 -0.98 -22.40
C ILE A 519 -15.37 0.51 -22.13
N ALA A 520 -15.77 0.90 -20.92
CA ALA A 520 -15.75 2.29 -20.50
C ALA A 520 -14.31 2.84 -20.39
N TYR A 521 -14.13 4.12 -20.70
CA TYR A 521 -12.86 4.79 -20.40
C TYR A 521 -12.72 5.03 -18.89
N ASP A 522 -11.49 4.94 -18.39
CA ASP A 522 -11.20 5.21 -17.00
C ASP A 522 -10.85 6.70 -16.81
N GLY A 523 -11.69 7.42 -16.06
CA GLY A 523 -11.44 8.81 -15.71
C GLY A 523 -10.57 8.98 -14.47
N GLY A 524 -10.13 7.87 -13.86
CA GLY A 524 -9.40 7.87 -12.60
C GLY A 524 -10.34 7.59 -11.43
N PHE A 525 -10.26 8.40 -10.37
CA PHE A 525 -11.17 8.25 -9.23
C PHE A 525 -12.20 9.36 -9.23
N GLY A 526 -13.48 9.01 -9.16
CA GLY A 526 -14.57 9.91 -8.77
C GLY A 526 -15.82 9.69 -9.61
N GLN A 527 -16.93 10.29 -9.21
CA GLN A 527 -18.25 9.99 -9.79
C GLN A 527 -18.80 11.11 -10.66
N THR A 528 -17.99 12.13 -10.95
CA THR A 528 -18.40 13.21 -11.83
C THR A 528 -18.38 12.68 -13.26
N LEU A 529 -19.56 12.59 -13.87
CA LEU A 529 -19.67 12.25 -15.28
C LEU A 529 -18.96 13.32 -16.12
N GLN A 530 -18.01 12.87 -16.92
CA GLN A 530 -17.30 13.66 -17.93
C GLN A 530 -17.63 13.12 -19.32
N SER A 531 -17.55 14.00 -20.31
CA SER A 531 -17.83 13.67 -21.72
C SER A 531 -16.67 14.01 -22.66
N ASP A 532 -15.49 14.26 -22.09
CA ASP A 532 -14.27 14.64 -22.80
C ASP A 532 -13.13 13.62 -22.63
N CYS A 533 -13.50 12.34 -22.52
CA CYS A 533 -12.56 11.23 -22.33
C CYS A 533 -12.18 10.59 -23.68
N GLY A 534 -11.18 9.71 -23.65
CA GLY A 534 -10.66 9.02 -24.82
C GLY A 534 -9.84 9.91 -25.77
N PRO A 535 -9.25 9.32 -26.83
CA PRO A 535 -8.29 10.00 -27.70
C PRO A 535 -8.88 11.17 -28.50
N ASN A 536 -10.20 11.18 -28.75
CA ASN A 536 -10.88 12.23 -29.49
C ASN A 536 -11.65 13.21 -28.59
N PHE A 537 -11.59 13.06 -27.26
CA PHE A 537 -12.34 13.84 -26.29
C PHE A 537 -13.87 13.82 -26.52
N ASP A 538 -14.41 12.68 -26.95
CA ASP A 538 -15.82 12.48 -27.30
C ASP A 538 -16.47 11.31 -26.55
N GLN A 539 -15.77 10.74 -25.57
CA GLN A 539 -16.21 9.59 -24.79
C GLN A 539 -16.59 9.98 -23.37
N THR A 540 -17.48 9.20 -22.78
CA THR A 540 -17.86 9.37 -21.38
C THR A 540 -16.97 8.57 -20.45
N CYS A 541 -16.62 9.16 -19.32
CA CYS A 541 -16.01 8.48 -18.18
C CYS A 541 -16.42 9.17 -16.87
N TYR A 542 -16.07 8.58 -15.73
CA TYR A 542 -16.29 9.15 -14.41
C TYR A 542 -14.96 9.50 -13.76
N SER A 543 -14.87 10.66 -13.11
CA SER A 543 -13.68 11.12 -12.42
C SER A 543 -14.00 12.04 -11.24
N ASP A 544 -12.99 12.61 -10.59
CA ASP A 544 -13.12 13.50 -9.43
C ASP A 544 -13.67 14.89 -9.78
N GLY A 545 -13.97 15.14 -11.06
CA GLY A 545 -14.45 16.45 -11.53
C GLY A 545 -13.36 17.52 -11.56
N SER A 546 -12.09 17.16 -11.31
CA SER A 546 -10.98 18.10 -11.39
C SER A 546 -10.74 18.51 -12.84
N THR A 547 -10.32 19.76 -13.01
CA THR A 547 -10.06 20.34 -14.33
C THR A 547 -8.64 20.88 -14.43
N VAL A 548 -8.13 20.99 -15.66
CA VAL A 548 -6.89 21.70 -15.96
C VAL A 548 -6.99 23.12 -15.39
N PRO A 549 -6.00 23.61 -14.61
CA PRO A 549 -6.05 24.97 -14.07
C PRO A 549 -6.09 26.00 -15.20
N ALA A 550 -6.96 27.01 -15.08
CA ALA A 550 -6.97 28.16 -15.98
C ALA A 550 -5.73 29.04 -15.72
N SER A 551 -4.56 28.63 -16.25
CA SER A 551 -3.32 29.37 -16.06
C SER A 551 -2.93 30.11 -17.36
N PRO A 552 -2.53 31.39 -17.30
CA PRO A 552 -1.94 32.08 -18.45
C PRO A 552 -0.57 31.50 -18.86
N LYS A 553 -0.03 30.54 -18.09
CA LYS A 553 1.26 29.86 -18.33
C LYS A 553 1.14 28.38 -18.67
N THR A 554 -0.02 27.75 -18.51
CA THR A 554 -0.28 26.47 -19.17
C THR A 554 -0.34 26.74 -20.68
N PRO A 555 0.40 26.02 -21.53
CA PRO A 555 0.34 26.25 -22.96
C PRO A 555 -1.12 26.25 -23.42
N VAL A 556 -1.54 27.34 -24.05
CA VAL A 556 -2.85 27.42 -24.70
C VAL A 556 -2.90 26.27 -25.73
N GLY A 557 -3.80 25.30 -25.55
CA GLY A 557 -3.99 24.18 -26.48
C GLY A 557 -3.58 22.77 -26.01
N LEU A 558 -3.26 22.54 -24.72
CA LEU A 558 -3.05 21.17 -24.20
C LEU A 558 -4.27 20.26 -24.34
N ARG A 559 -5.46 20.84 -24.13
CA ARG A 559 -6.73 20.22 -24.44
C ARG A 559 -7.59 21.17 -25.29
N PRO A 560 -8.47 20.64 -26.15
CA PRO A 560 -9.39 21.48 -26.92
C PRO A 560 -10.28 22.34 -26.00
N ALA A 561 -10.71 23.50 -26.51
CA ALA A 561 -11.60 24.39 -25.74
C ALA A 561 -12.91 23.66 -25.37
N GLY A 562 -13.29 23.69 -24.09
CA GLY A 562 -14.45 22.95 -23.57
C GLY A 562 -14.15 21.54 -23.04
N HIS A 563 -12.93 21.03 -23.24
CA HIS A 563 -12.51 19.70 -22.80
C HIS A 563 -11.45 19.84 -21.70
N GLN A 564 -11.87 20.18 -20.48
CA GLN A 564 -10.96 20.55 -19.40
C GLN A 564 -10.88 19.52 -18.27
N GLY A 565 -11.62 18.40 -18.32
CA GLY A 565 -11.58 17.36 -17.31
C GLY A 565 -10.16 16.79 -17.14
N LEU A 566 -9.85 16.19 -15.99
CA LEU A 566 -8.59 15.48 -15.78
C LEU A 566 -8.85 14.00 -15.53
N ASN A 567 -7.96 13.16 -16.06
CA ASN A 567 -7.99 11.71 -15.83
C ASN A 567 -6.76 11.35 -15.00
N ARG A 568 -6.91 11.29 -13.67
CA ARG A 568 -5.75 11.26 -12.75
C ARG A 568 -5.55 9.88 -12.12
N PHE A 569 -4.29 9.44 -12.11
CA PHE A 569 -3.87 8.16 -11.56
C PHE A 569 -2.66 8.34 -10.64
N ASN A 570 -2.63 7.59 -9.55
CA ASN A 570 -1.47 7.47 -8.66
C ASN A 570 -0.24 7.05 -9.46
N THR A 571 0.90 7.63 -9.10
CA THR A 571 2.18 7.24 -9.67
C THR A 571 2.58 5.90 -9.06
N PRO A 572 2.88 4.85 -9.86
CA PRO A 572 3.36 3.57 -9.33
C PRO A 572 4.87 3.63 -9.00
N SER A 573 5.32 2.72 -8.15
CA SER A 573 6.75 2.48 -7.92
C SER A 573 7.39 1.95 -9.21
N LEU A 574 8.60 2.42 -9.55
CA LEU A 574 9.38 1.84 -10.66
C LEU A 574 10.44 0.84 -10.17
N ILE A 575 10.66 0.78 -8.87
CA ILE A 575 11.34 -0.35 -8.22
C ILE A 575 10.40 -1.55 -8.41
N GLU A 576 10.92 -2.62 -9.03
CA GLU A 576 10.19 -3.84 -9.45
C GLU A 576 9.26 -3.65 -10.67
N ALA A 577 9.42 -2.58 -11.45
CA ALA A 577 8.58 -2.41 -12.64
C ALA A 577 8.91 -3.40 -13.78
N ALA A 578 10.15 -3.88 -13.89
CA ALA A 578 10.60 -4.64 -15.05
C ALA A 578 10.03 -6.08 -15.12
N ASP A 579 9.60 -6.64 -13.99
CA ASP A 579 8.95 -7.96 -13.87
C ASP A 579 7.50 -7.89 -13.41
N THR A 580 6.89 -6.71 -13.42
CA THR A 580 5.46 -6.49 -13.10
C THR A 580 4.66 -5.99 -14.30
N GLY A 581 5.20 -6.17 -15.50
CA GLY A 581 4.49 -5.91 -16.75
C GLY A 581 3.24 -6.80 -16.92
N PRO A 582 2.27 -6.45 -17.78
CA PRO A 582 2.24 -5.28 -18.65
C PRO A 582 2.06 -3.95 -17.87
N PHE A 583 2.10 -2.82 -18.57
CA PHE A 583 2.31 -1.50 -17.94
C PHE A 583 1.10 -0.57 -18.02
N PHE A 584 1.09 0.38 -17.07
CA PHE A 584 -0.02 1.31 -16.76
C PHE A 584 -1.22 0.63 -16.11
N HIS A 585 -2.19 1.42 -15.64
CA HIS A 585 -3.33 0.91 -14.90
C HIS A 585 -4.22 -0.04 -15.69
N ASN A 586 -4.11 -0.04 -17.02
CA ASN A 586 -4.93 -0.83 -17.95
C ASN A 586 -4.09 -1.68 -18.91
N ASN A 587 -2.83 -1.98 -18.55
CA ASN A 587 -1.95 -2.87 -19.31
C ASN A 587 -1.85 -2.51 -20.80
N SER A 588 -1.78 -1.20 -21.10
CA SER A 588 -1.84 -0.66 -22.47
C SER A 588 -0.60 -0.97 -23.32
N VAL A 589 0.55 -1.26 -22.68
CA VAL A 589 1.79 -1.68 -23.36
C VAL A 589 2.43 -2.85 -22.61
N THR A 590 3.25 -3.64 -23.31
CA THR A 590 3.67 -4.97 -22.83
C THR A 590 5.10 -5.04 -22.35
N THR A 591 5.98 -4.19 -22.88
CA THR A 591 7.40 -4.18 -22.51
C THR A 591 7.79 -2.90 -21.78
N LEU A 592 8.83 -2.98 -20.96
CA LEU A 592 9.35 -1.83 -20.23
C LEU A 592 9.86 -0.75 -21.20
N GLU A 593 10.47 -1.17 -22.30
CA GLU A 593 10.93 -0.30 -23.36
C GLU A 593 9.78 0.48 -24.03
N GLU A 594 8.63 -0.17 -24.26
CA GLU A 594 7.41 0.51 -24.73
C GLU A 594 6.86 1.49 -23.69
N ALA A 595 6.87 1.12 -22.40
CA ALA A 595 6.43 2.00 -21.32
C ALA A 595 7.31 3.25 -21.20
N VAL A 596 8.63 3.13 -21.39
CA VAL A 596 9.54 4.29 -21.48
C VAL A 596 9.28 5.08 -22.76
N ALA A 597 9.07 4.41 -23.90
CA ALA A 597 8.81 5.06 -25.18
C ALA A 597 7.48 5.82 -25.22
N PHE A 598 6.46 5.40 -24.45
CA PHE A 598 5.18 6.09 -24.31
C PHE A 598 5.36 7.58 -23.99
N TYR A 599 6.33 7.92 -23.15
CA TYR A 599 6.57 9.31 -22.76
C TYR A 599 7.05 10.19 -23.93
N ASN A 600 7.56 9.61 -25.03
CA ASN A 600 7.88 10.37 -26.25
C ASN A 600 6.64 10.71 -27.11
N THR A 601 5.48 10.10 -26.83
CA THR A 601 4.30 10.20 -27.69
C THR A 601 3.56 11.53 -27.53
N ASP A 602 2.76 11.89 -28.53
CA ASP A 602 1.85 13.03 -28.47
C ASP A 602 0.82 12.88 -27.34
N ALA A 603 0.44 11.64 -26.98
CA ALA A 603 -0.51 11.39 -25.90
C ALA A 603 0.03 11.91 -24.56
N PHE A 604 1.31 11.65 -24.25
CA PHE A 604 1.98 12.22 -23.08
C PHE A 604 2.36 13.69 -23.29
N ASN A 605 3.04 14.03 -24.40
CA ASN A 605 3.60 15.37 -24.60
C ASN A 605 2.55 16.48 -24.75
N ASN A 606 1.28 16.13 -25.02
CA ASN A 606 0.14 17.05 -24.98
C ASN A 606 -0.74 16.87 -23.73
N SER A 607 -0.36 16.00 -22.80
CA SER A 607 -1.08 15.81 -21.53
C SER A 607 -0.75 16.90 -20.50
N PRO A 608 -1.64 17.12 -19.50
CA PRO A 608 -1.32 17.95 -18.34
C PRO A 608 -0.06 17.51 -17.58
N GLY A 609 0.22 16.20 -17.51
CA GLY A 609 1.39 15.63 -16.84
C GLY A 609 2.73 16.00 -17.48
N ALA A 610 2.74 16.44 -18.74
CA ALA A 610 3.93 16.97 -19.41
C ALA A 610 4.28 18.41 -18.98
N PHE A 611 3.62 18.98 -17.97
CA PHE A 611 3.88 20.32 -17.45
C PHE A 611 3.84 20.34 -15.92
N THR A 612 4.41 21.37 -15.30
CA THR A 612 4.22 21.67 -13.88
C THR A 612 3.01 22.60 -13.68
N SER A 613 2.50 22.79 -12.45
CA SER A 613 1.52 23.88 -12.17
C SER A 613 1.99 25.26 -12.62
N LYS A 614 3.30 25.50 -12.65
CA LYS A 614 3.88 26.78 -13.09
C LYS A 614 4.00 26.89 -14.61
N GLY A 615 3.59 25.87 -15.36
CA GLY A 615 3.70 25.81 -16.82
C GLY A 615 5.09 25.44 -17.34
N LEU A 616 6.02 25.04 -16.47
CA LEU A 616 7.34 24.56 -16.91
C LEU A 616 7.19 23.27 -17.72
N ASN A 617 7.87 23.20 -18.86
CA ASN A 617 7.77 22.12 -19.82
C ASN A 617 8.50 20.86 -19.32
N ARG A 618 7.79 19.72 -19.26
CA ARG A 618 8.32 18.38 -18.95
C ARG A 618 8.08 17.38 -20.06
N GLN A 619 7.80 17.87 -21.26
CA GLN A 619 7.79 17.05 -22.45
C GLN A 619 9.10 16.27 -22.56
N VAL A 620 8.97 15.03 -23.00
CA VAL A 620 10.05 14.06 -23.09
C VAL A 620 10.40 13.88 -24.56
N LYS A 621 11.70 13.96 -24.86
CA LYS A 621 12.25 13.64 -26.17
C LYS A 621 13.53 12.82 -26.02
N LEU A 622 13.37 11.51 -26.15
CA LEU A 622 14.42 10.50 -26.09
C LEU A 622 14.56 9.80 -27.44
N ASP A 623 15.78 9.70 -27.95
CA ASP A 623 16.10 8.81 -29.06
C ASP A 623 15.96 7.33 -28.64
N SER A 624 15.81 6.41 -29.59
CA SER A 624 15.61 4.99 -29.28
C SER A 624 16.71 4.39 -28.40
N SER A 625 17.97 4.78 -28.58
CA SER A 625 19.08 4.32 -27.73
C SER A 625 18.99 4.83 -26.29
N GLN A 626 18.38 6.00 -26.07
CA GLN A 626 18.15 6.58 -24.75
C GLN A 626 16.98 5.89 -24.04
N VAL A 627 15.92 5.54 -24.78
CA VAL A 627 14.82 4.69 -24.27
C VAL A 627 15.39 3.38 -23.73
N ILE A 628 16.22 2.70 -24.53
CA ILE A 628 16.89 1.47 -24.09
C ILE A 628 17.77 1.72 -22.86
N ALA A 629 18.55 2.80 -22.82
CA ALA A 629 19.40 3.09 -21.67
C ALA A 629 18.59 3.27 -20.38
N VAL A 630 17.47 4.00 -20.42
CA VAL A 630 16.57 4.17 -19.27
C VAL A 630 15.93 2.85 -18.86
N ALA A 631 15.44 2.04 -19.82
CA ALA A 631 14.90 0.71 -19.53
C ALA A 631 15.94 -0.20 -18.87
N LEU A 632 17.20 -0.19 -19.34
CA LEU A 632 18.30 -0.94 -18.71
C LEU A 632 18.59 -0.47 -17.28
N PHE A 633 18.45 0.82 -16.99
CA PHE A 633 18.54 1.33 -15.61
C PHE A 633 17.41 0.80 -14.74
N LEU A 634 16.17 0.84 -15.21
CA LEU A 634 15.00 0.31 -14.49
C LEU A 634 15.11 -1.21 -14.24
N ARG A 635 15.58 -1.98 -15.24
CA ARG A 635 15.90 -3.41 -15.07
C ARG A 635 16.99 -3.62 -14.02
N SER A 636 18.01 -2.74 -13.97
CA SER A 636 19.10 -2.86 -13.00
C SER A 636 18.63 -2.66 -11.57
N ILE A 637 17.78 -1.67 -11.29
CA ILE A 637 17.22 -1.47 -9.94
C ILE A 637 16.25 -2.58 -9.54
N ASN A 638 15.51 -3.15 -10.50
CA ASN A 638 14.66 -4.31 -10.27
C ASN A 638 15.47 -5.53 -9.85
N VAL A 639 16.54 -5.86 -10.57
CA VAL A 639 17.42 -6.98 -10.23
C VAL A 639 18.02 -6.81 -8.84
N LEU A 640 18.36 -5.57 -8.45
CA LEU A 640 18.88 -5.28 -7.11
C LEU A 640 17.83 -5.51 -6.02
N GLU A 641 16.57 -5.19 -6.28
CA GLU A 641 15.48 -5.44 -5.33
C GLU A 641 15.16 -6.94 -5.23
N ASN A 642 15.10 -7.65 -6.34
CA ASN A 642 14.90 -9.12 -6.34
C ASN A 642 16.04 -9.82 -5.59
N ILE A 643 17.30 -9.38 -5.77
CA ILE A 643 18.44 -9.87 -4.97
C ILE A 643 18.22 -9.61 -3.47
N ARG A 644 17.76 -8.40 -3.09
CA ARG A 644 17.51 -8.04 -1.69
C ARG A 644 16.43 -8.92 -1.09
N SER A 645 15.28 -9.03 -1.75
CA SER A 645 14.13 -9.82 -1.30
C SER A 645 14.49 -11.32 -1.21
N SER A 646 15.08 -11.89 -2.25
CA SER A 646 15.54 -13.28 -2.26
C SER A 646 16.57 -13.58 -1.16
N ASN A 647 17.52 -12.67 -0.91
CA ASN A 647 18.48 -12.83 0.19
C ASN A 647 17.81 -12.82 1.57
N GLN A 648 16.80 -11.97 1.75
CA GLN A 648 16.03 -11.90 2.99
C GLN A 648 15.29 -13.23 3.23
N LEU A 649 14.62 -13.76 2.21
CA LEU A 649 13.89 -15.02 2.27
C LEU A 649 14.81 -16.21 2.53
N ASP A 650 15.97 -16.28 1.87
CA ASP A 650 16.99 -17.29 2.15
C ASP A 650 17.46 -17.25 3.60
N GLN A 651 17.65 -16.05 4.15
CA GLN A 651 18.09 -15.85 5.53
C GLN A 651 17.00 -16.24 6.53
N GLU A 652 15.73 -15.95 6.23
CA GLU A 652 14.58 -16.39 7.01
C GLU A 652 14.44 -17.92 6.98
N ALA A 653 14.56 -18.54 5.79
CA ALA A 653 14.46 -19.98 5.60
C ALA A 653 15.52 -20.79 6.39
N ILE A 654 16.67 -20.18 6.74
CA ILE A 654 17.68 -20.75 7.62
C ILE A 654 17.16 -20.87 9.07
N GLY A 655 16.32 -19.95 9.52
CA GLY A 655 15.69 -19.96 10.85
C GLY A 655 14.46 -20.84 10.96
N LEU A 656 13.88 -21.25 9.83
CA LEU A 656 12.70 -22.10 9.75
C LEU A 656 13.05 -23.58 9.60
N SER A 657 12.07 -24.46 9.87
CA SER A 657 12.19 -25.90 9.66
C SER A 657 11.05 -26.44 8.78
N GLY A 658 11.04 -27.77 8.57
CA GLY A 658 9.91 -28.46 7.94
C GLY A 658 9.46 -27.89 6.59
N ASN A 659 8.15 -27.68 6.47
CA ASN A 659 7.49 -27.16 5.28
C ASN A 659 7.68 -25.65 5.13
N ASN A 660 7.61 -24.88 6.22
CA ASN A 660 7.75 -23.43 6.21
C ASN A 660 9.08 -23.02 5.58
N SER A 661 10.19 -23.65 6.00
CA SER A 661 11.51 -23.44 5.37
C SER A 661 11.49 -23.73 3.86
N LYS A 662 10.77 -24.76 3.41
CA LYS A 662 10.69 -25.08 1.98
C LYS A 662 9.85 -24.06 1.20
N GLU A 663 8.72 -23.63 1.74
CA GLU A 663 7.88 -22.61 1.11
C GLU A 663 8.63 -21.27 1.02
N THR A 664 9.33 -20.86 2.08
CA THR A 664 10.16 -19.64 2.05
C THR A 664 11.25 -19.72 0.98
N ILE A 665 11.91 -20.88 0.79
CA ILE A 665 12.92 -21.02 -0.28
C ILE A 665 12.27 -21.01 -1.66
N LYS A 666 11.02 -21.48 -1.82
CA LYS A 666 10.31 -21.36 -3.11
C LYS A 666 10.04 -19.91 -3.48
N LEU A 667 9.71 -19.06 -2.50
CA LEU A 667 9.61 -17.62 -2.71
C LEU A 667 10.98 -17.03 -3.08
N ALA A 668 12.05 -17.38 -2.35
CA ALA A 668 13.41 -16.94 -2.70
C ALA A 668 13.84 -17.36 -4.12
N LEU A 669 13.43 -18.56 -4.55
CA LEU A 669 13.64 -19.10 -5.90
C LEU A 669 12.87 -18.30 -6.95
N ALA A 670 11.64 -17.86 -6.66
CA ALA A 670 10.86 -17.01 -7.55
C ALA A 670 11.61 -15.67 -7.77
N ASP A 671 11.98 -14.98 -6.70
CA ASP A 671 12.73 -13.72 -6.78
C ASP A 671 14.08 -13.86 -7.52
N THR A 672 14.82 -14.96 -7.28
CA THR A 672 16.07 -15.24 -8.01
C THR A 672 15.79 -15.51 -9.50
N THR A 673 14.71 -16.22 -9.82
CA THR A 673 14.26 -16.43 -11.20
C THR A 673 13.92 -15.11 -11.86
N ASP A 674 13.15 -14.25 -11.21
CA ASP A 674 12.77 -12.94 -11.73
C ASP A 674 14.01 -12.08 -12.01
N ALA A 675 14.99 -12.07 -11.09
CA ALA A 675 16.25 -11.37 -11.32
C ALA A 675 17.01 -11.86 -12.58
N ILE A 676 16.95 -13.16 -12.85
CA ILE A 676 17.53 -13.78 -14.06
C ILE A 676 16.75 -13.37 -15.30
N GLU A 677 15.42 -13.47 -15.25
CA GLU A 677 14.53 -13.15 -16.36
C GLU A 677 14.60 -11.67 -16.74
N VAL A 678 14.63 -10.76 -15.77
CA VAL A 678 14.78 -9.32 -16.00
C VAL A 678 16.06 -8.99 -16.79
N LEU A 679 17.17 -9.68 -16.49
CA LEU A 679 18.43 -9.53 -17.23
C LEU A 679 18.39 -10.19 -18.61
N GLN A 680 17.65 -11.28 -18.78
CA GLN A 680 17.53 -12.01 -20.04
C GLN A 680 16.57 -11.36 -21.04
N GLN A 681 15.50 -10.75 -20.56
CA GLN A 681 14.52 -10.03 -21.37
C GLN A 681 15.05 -8.69 -21.89
N ALA A 682 16.13 -8.17 -21.31
CA ALA A 682 16.78 -6.97 -21.80
C ALA A 682 17.29 -7.18 -23.25
N VAL A 683 17.06 -6.20 -24.13
CA VAL A 683 17.54 -6.23 -25.53
C VAL A 683 19.05 -6.50 -25.61
N ILE A 684 19.80 -5.96 -24.64
CA ILE A 684 21.19 -6.32 -24.37
C ILE A 684 21.30 -6.60 -22.87
N ASN A 685 22.00 -7.66 -22.47
CA ASN A 685 22.32 -7.88 -21.06
C ASN A 685 23.59 -7.09 -20.69
N PRO A 686 23.52 -6.04 -19.85
CA PRO A 686 24.69 -5.25 -19.46
C PRO A 686 25.59 -5.95 -18.43
N TYR A 687 25.15 -7.08 -17.86
CA TYR A 687 25.82 -7.78 -16.76
C TYR A 687 25.83 -9.32 -16.96
N PRO A 688 26.49 -9.84 -18.01
CA PRO A 688 26.56 -11.29 -18.26
C PRO A 688 27.15 -12.07 -17.07
N GLU A 689 28.11 -11.47 -16.37
CA GLU A 689 28.77 -12.10 -15.23
C GLU A 689 27.86 -12.13 -14.00
N ALA A 690 27.05 -11.09 -13.78
CA ALA A 690 26.06 -11.08 -12.72
C ALA A 690 24.97 -12.12 -12.99
N LEU A 691 24.50 -12.23 -14.24
CA LEU A 691 23.55 -13.27 -14.66
C LEU A 691 24.07 -14.67 -14.33
N LYS A 692 25.35 -14.95 -14.62
CA LYS A 692 25.96 -16.24 -14.27
C LYS A 692 25.99 -16.48 -12.75
N LYS A 693 26.22 -15.45 -11.94
CA LYS A 693 26.18 -15.56 -10.48
C LYS A 693 24.76 -15.86 -9.98
N LEU A 694 23.75 -15.21 -10.53
CA LEU A 694 22.34 -15.47 -10.19
C LEU A 694 21.93 -16.89 -10.57
N GLN A 695 22.32 -17.38 -11.75
CA GLN A 695 22.09 -18.77 -12.15
C GLN A 695 22.73 -19.77 -11.17
N GLN A 696 23.95 -19.48 -10.69
CA GLN A 696 24.60 -20.29 -9.66
C GLN A 696 23.87 -20.23 -8.31
N ALA A 697 23.30 -19.08 -7.94
CA ALA A 697 22.48 -18.95 -6.73
C ALA A 697 21.22 -19.82 -6.84
N LEU A 698 20.52 -19.74 -7.98
CA LEU A 698 19.32 -20.51 -8.29
C LEU A 698 19.58 -22.04 -8.21
N GLU A 699 20.75 -22.50 -8.66
CA GLU A 699 21.16 -23.91 -8.54
C GLU A 699 21.29 -24.35 -7.07
N TYR A 700 21.84 -23.49 -6.20
CA TYR A 700 21.97 -23.78 -4.77
C TYR A 700 20.62 -23.80 -4.06
N GLU A 701 19.74 -22.86 -4.35
CA GLU A 701 18.37 -22.81 -3.82
C GLU A 701 17.55 -24.03 -4.27
N ASN A 702 17.62 -24.40 -5.55
CA ASN A 702 16.97 -25.61 -6.06
C ASN A 702 17.46 -26.87 -5.34
N SER A 703 18.76 -26.94 -5.09
CA SER A 703 19.37 -28.05 -4.33
C SER A 703 18.92 -28.05 -2.86
N ALA A 704 18.68 -26.87 -2.28
CA ALA A 704 18.21 -26.72 -0.91
C ALA A 704 16.75 -27.21 -0.74
N VAL A 705 15.90 -27.04 -1.75
CA VAL A 705 14.49 -27.50 -1.76
C VAL A 705 14.34 -28.98 -2.12
N ARG A 706 15.04 -29.46 -3.16
CA ARG A 706 14.81 -30.80 -3.75
C ARG A 706 15.49 -31.94 -2.98
N GLY A 707 16.55 -31.67 -2.21
CA GLY A 707 17.32 -32.73 -1.55
C GLY A 707 16.65 -33.29 -0.29
N PHE A 708 17.01 -34.53 0.08
CA PHE A 708 16.98 -35.00 1.48
C PHE A 708 18.04 -34.27 2.33
N SER A 709 18.18 -32.95 2.11
CA SER A 709 19.17 -32.11 2.76
C SER A 709 18.79 -31.97 4.23
N PHE A 710 19.59 -32.57 5.11
CA PHE A 710 19.53 -32.29 6.54
C PHE A 710 19.71 -30.78 6.78
N ALA A 711 19.11 -30.24 7.85
CA ALA A 711 19.05 -28.79 8.11
C ALA A 711 20.40 -28.05 7.90
N LYS A 712 21.51 -28.63 8.37
CA LYS A 712 22.86 -28.06 8.18
C LYS A 712 23.31 -27.97 6.73
N GLN A 713 22.95 -28.94 5.89
CA GLN A 713 23.29 -28.92 4.46
C GLN A 713 22.46 -27.88 3.73
N ARG A 714 21.17 -27.77 4.04
CA ARG A 714 20.28 -26.73 3.51
C ARG A 714 20.83 -25.34 3.84
N GLN A 715 21.13 -25.08 5.11
CA GLN A 715 21.73 -23.82 5.55
C GLN A 715 23.00 -23.47 4.75
N LYS A 716 23.90 -24.44 4.53
CA LYS A 716 25.13 -24.21 3.75
C LYS A 716 24.85 -23.88 2.29
N LEU A 717 23.80 -24.44 1.69
CA LEU A 717 23.40 -24.14 0.32
C LEU A 717 22.81 -22.72 0.22
N LEU A 718 21.91 -22.34 1.13
CA LEU A 718 21.34 -20.99 1.18
C LEU A 718 22.42 -19.92 1.41
N GLN A 719 23.38 -20.16 2.32
CA GLN A 719 24.52 -19.26 2.50
C GLN A 719 25.36 -19.07 1.23
N LYS A 720 25.48 -20.11 0.39
CA LYS A 720 26.16 -19.99 -0.92
C LYS A 720 25.33 -19.23 -1.94
N ALA A 721 24.01 -19.42 -1.94
CA ALA A 721 23.09 -18.66 -2.78
C ALA A 721 23.18 -17.16 -2.47
N VAL A 722 23.06 -16.78 -1.19
CA VAL A 722 23.24 -15.40 -0.71
C VAL A 722 24.59 -14.81 -1.13
N ALA A 723 25.69 -15.56 -0.96
CA ALA A 723 27.01 -15.11 -1.36
C ALA A 723 27.09 -14.82 -2.88
N LYS A 724 26.46 -15.67 -3.71
CA LYS A 724 26.44 -15.48 -5.17
C LYS A 724 25.57 -14.30 -5.60
N LYS A 725 24.42 -14.10 -4.96
CA LYS A 725 23.57 -12.92 -5.17
C LYS A 725 24.30 -11.63 -4.79
N ASN A 726 25.07 -11.63 -3.70
CA ASN A 726 25.91 -10.49 -3.33
C ASN A 726 27.04 -10.23 -4.33
N GLU A 727 27.71 -11.28 -4.83
CA GLU A 727 28.67 -11.14 -5.94
C GLU A 727 28.02 -10.54 -7.20
N ALA A 728 26.77 -10.92 -7.51
CA ALA A 728 26.02 -10.36 -8.64
C ALA A 728 25.71 -8.87 -8.43
N ARG A 729 25.24 -8.49 -7.23
CA ARG A 729 24.98 -7.11 -6.85
C ARG A 729 26.22 -6.21 -7.04
N ASP A 730 27.38 -6.66 -6.58
CA ASP A 730 28.62 -5.88 -6.64
C ASP A 730 29.15 -5.69 -8.08
N LEU A 731 28.73 -6.56 -9.01
CA LEU A 731 28.98 -6.41 -10.44
C LEU A 731 28.03 -5.39 -11.10
N ILE A 732 26.87 -5.13 -10.51
CA ILE A 732 25.85 -4.21 -11.05
C ILE A 732 26.10 -2.77 -10.59
N VAL A 733 26.31 -2.58 -9.28
CA VAL A 733 26.30 -1.25 -8.64
C VAL A 733 27.39 -1.11 -7.57
N THR A 734 27.87 0.12 -7.37
CA THR A 734 28.59 0.55 -6.18
C THR A 734 27.73 1.51 -5.40
N VAL A 735 27.62 1.29 -4.09
CA VAL A 735 26.86 2.14 -3.18
C VAL A 735 27.84 2.84 -2.25
N ALA A 736 27.81 4.17 -2.23
CA ALA A 736 28.59 4.98 -1.31
C ALA A 736 28.09 4.75 0.14
N PRO A 737 29.00 4.81 1.14
CA PRO A 737 28.64 4.59 2.54
C PRO A 737 27.60 5.56 3.09
#